data_AF-A0A7J3GYJ1-F1
#
_entry.id   AF-A0A7J3GYJ1-F1
#
_cell.length_a   1.000
_cell.length_b   1.000
_cell.length_c   1.000
_cell.angle_alpha   90.00
_cell.angle_beta   90.00
_cell.angle_gamma   90.00
#
_symmetry.space_group_name_H-M   'P 1'
#
loop_
_entity.id
_entity.type
_entity.pdbx_description
1 polymer ?
#
loop_
_entity_poly.entity_id
_entity_poly.type
_entity_poly.pdbx_seq_one_letter_code
_entity_poly.pdbx_strand_id
1 'polypeptide(L)'
;KAYILYRKERERIRKEKMRILEKYHLDDVDKRFSVNALRLMASRYLLRNEEGKLIEGPRQMFQRIAALVVIPDILYDPRVFDVERGQPVHPHEEFDPVLWEGKLGLRDGEGNLLFTWNRWHLDRLKALYDRLNSEGAMRVPFSRVLEMLQSGEFDDHATEYLAYFNLMAEKRFMPNSPTLFNAGTRLGQPSGCFVLPIDDSLAETPDSIMPIAQKAAIIFHSGGGIGINYSKIRPEGDIVASTYCVASGPVSFMKLIDAVADTIKQGGRRRAANMGILEVWHPDIEKFVRAKEQPGVLENFNISVLIEPSFWEHLERNEPYPLINPRNGKVWGRVNPRHLFRLIAQMAWKTADPGVLFLDNINRRNVLRKALGDIRATNPCVTGDTWVMTAEGPRQVWELVGRPVELVVNGRVYRSESGFFSTGVKPVLRLVTREGYELRLTGDHPVARVTSVRRRWSGGRWRYEVRWEWIRAAELRPGDRVLLNDHRALAGWPGELGREEGLLVGALAGDGWITSEGTGRARAVIAAWAADGGAAEVMLELEEAASHLPHRRDWAGWVGPHGGRYLMRLSAVTELALRLGLRPGRGGARVVTPELERQSSEFYRGYIRALFDCDGSVQGSHRKGVSLRLAQSDLNFLKALQRMLLRLGIFSRIYRRRERGRRFLPDGRGE
;
A
#
# COMPACT_ATOMS: atom_id res chain seq x y z
N LYS A 1 -2.12 19.94 -37.10
CA LYS A 1 -3.16 20.17 -36.07
C LYS A 1 -2.86 19.42 -34.75
N ALA A 2 -2.61 18.10 -34.77
CA ALA A 2 -2.29 17.30 -33.57
C ALA A 2 -1.02 17.77 -32.81
N TYR A 3 0.07 18.08 -33.52
CA TYR A 3 1.29 18.63 -32.89
C TYR A 3 1.04 19.97 -32.17
N ILE A 4 0.16 20.82 -32.71
CA ILE A 4 -0.22 22.10 -32.11
C ILE A 4 -1.04 21.87 -30.83
N LEU A 5 -1.99 20.91 -30.85
CA LEU A 5 -2.77 20.54 -29.66
C LEU A 5 -1.89 19.90 -28.58
N TYR A 6 -0.98 19.00 -28.95
CA TYR A 6 0.01 18.42 -28.03
C TYR A 6 0.89 19.50 -27.40
N ARG A 7 1.38 20.46 -28.20
CA ARG A 7 2.19 21.58 -27.69
C ARG A 7 1.38 22.47 -26.75
N LYS A 8 0.13 22.79 -27.08
CA LYS A 8 -0.79 23.56 -26.20
C LYS A 8 -1.05 22.83 -24.88
N GLU A 9 -1.27 21.52 -24.91
CA GLU A 9 -1.52 20.74 -23.70
C GLU A 9 -0.26 20.60 -22.83
N ARG A 10 0.91 20.38 -23.43
CA ARG A 10 2.19 20.42 -22.70
C ARG A 10 2.47 21.78 -22.09
N GLU A 11 2.11 22.86 -22.80
CA GLU A 11 2.22 24.22 -22.29
C GLU A 11 1.26 24.45 -21.11
N ARG A 12 0.00 23.99 -21.21
CA ARG A 12 -0.98 24.03 -20.12
C ARG A 12 -0.48 23.30 -18.88
N ILE A 13 0.03 22.08 -19.04
CA ILE A 13 0.62 21.29 -17.95
C ILE A 13 1.82 22.01 -17.33
N ARG A 14 2.73 22.56 -18.15
CA ARG A 14 3.88 23.33 -17.63
C ARG A 14 3.43 24.55 -16.84
N LYS A 15 2.46 25.32 -17.35
CA LYS A 15 1.86 26.46 -16.65
C LYS A 15 1.23 26.07 -15.32
N GLU A 16 0.52 24.94 -15.30
CA GLU A 16 -0.08 24.43 -14.07
C GLU A 16 0.96 23.99 -13.03
N LYS A 17 2.02 23.29 -13.47
CA LYS A 17 3.15 22.93 -12.59
C LYS A 17 3.87 24.16 -12.03
N MET A 18 4.12 25.17 -12.88
CA MET A 18 4.71 26.44 -12.48
C MET A 18 3.86 27.14 -11.43
N ARG A 19 2.53 27.15 -11.61
CA ARG A 19 1.59 27.70 -10.64
C ARG A 19 1.62 26.96 -9.30
N ILE A 20 1.66 25.63 -9.30
CA ILE A 20 1.70 24.82 -8.07
C ILE A 20 2.99 25.03 -7.28
N LEU A 21 4.11 25.14 -7.99
CA LEU A 21 5.44 25.29 -7.39
C LEU A 21 5.82 26.74 -7.13
N GLU A 22 4.97 27.71 -7.50
CA GLU A 22 5.25 29.14 -7.39
C GLU A 22 6.56 29.55 -8.11
N LYS A 23 6.88 28.88 -9.24
CA LYS A 23 8.11 29.07 -10.04
C LYS A 23 7.81 29.68 -11.41
N TYR A 24 8.74 30.50 -11.93
CA TYR A 24 8.70 31.00 -13.31
C TYR A 24 9.25 30.01 -14.35
N HIS A 25 10.03 29.02 -13.92
CA HIS A 25 10.61 28.01 -14.80
C HIS A 25 10.67 26.64 -14.09
N LEU A 26 10.60 25.54 -14.87
CA LEU A 26 10.65 24.17 -14.36
C LEU A 26 11.99 23.52 -14.68
N ASP A 27 12.62 22.92 -13.67
CA ASP A 27 13.79 22.06 -13.86
C ASP A 27 13.40 20.66 -14.39
N ASP A 28 14.39 19.82 -14.67
CA ASP A 28 14.20 18.45 -15.14
C ASP A 28 13.55 17.53 -14.08
N VAL A 29 13.75 17.78 -12.79
CA VAL A 29 13.10 17.03 -11.70
C VAL A 29 11.63 17.41 -11.64
N ASP A 30 11.31 18.71 -11.63
CA ASP A 30 9.93 19.23 -11.67
C ASP A 30 9.14 18.63 -12.86
N LYS A 31 9.82 18.50 -14.01
CA LYS A 31 9.23 17.93 -15.23
C LYS A 31 8.90 16.44 -15.07
N ARG A 32 9.62 15.67 -14.25
CA ARG A 32 9.43 14.22 -14.04
C ARG A 32 8.24 13.84 -13.15
N PHE A 33 7.67 14.78 -12.39
CA PHE A 33 6.51 14.53 -11.52
C PHE A 33 5.17 14.87 -12.18
N SER A 34 4.10 14.18 -11.81
CA SER A 34 2.75 14.54 -12.27
C SER A 34 2.25 15.80 -11.54
N VAL A 35 1.24 16.48 -12.11
CA VAL A 35 0.57 17.61 -11.45
C VAL A 35 0.07 17.22 -10.06
N ASN A 36 -0.55 16.05 -9.91
CA ASN A 36 -1.06 15.56 -8.62
C ASN A 36 0.06 15.32 -7.60
N ALA A 37 1.19 14.74 -8.03
CA ALA A 37 2.35 14.56 -7.16
C ALA A 37 2.90 15.91 -6.69
N LEU A 38 3.00 16.90 -7.59
CA LEU A 38 3.46 18.23 -7.23
C LEU A 38 2.49 18.97 -6.30
N ARG A 39 1.16 18.79 -6.47
CA ARG A 39 0.17 19.32 -5.51
C ARG A 39 0.37 18.74 -4.13
N LEU A 40 0.54 17.41 -4.03
CA LEU A 40 0.80 16.74 -2.77
C LEU A 40 2.12 17.23 -2.15
N MET A 41 3.20 17.29 -2.94
CA MET A 41 4.50 17.82 -2.51
C MET A 41 4.38 19.24 -1.99
N ALA A 42 3.79 20.16 -2.76
CA ALA A 42 3.58 21.54 -2.34
C ALA A 42 2.73 21.64 -1.06
N SER A 43 1.69 20.82 -0.93
CA SER A 43 0.79 20.89 0.23
C SER A 43 1.40 20.38 1.54
N ARG A 44 2.30 19.39 1.49
CA ARG A 44 2.75 18.66 2.70
C ARG A 44 4.26 18.52 2.84
N TYR A 45 5.00 18.46 1.73
CA TYR A 45 6.41 18.06 1.72
C TYR A 45 7.37 19.23 1.62
N LEU A 46 7.12 20.13 0.67
CA LEU A 46 7.98 21.26 0.40
C LEU A 46 7.96 22.25 1.58
N LEU A 47 9.14 22.70 1.98
CA LEU A 47 9.36 23.77 2.95
C LEU A 47 8.68 25.08 2.52
N ARG A 48 8.17 25.76 3.54
CA ARG A 48 7.57 27.08 3.45
C ARG A 48 8.24 28.02 4.44
N ASN A 49 8.24 29.31 4.13
CA ASN A 49 8.62 30.34 5.09
C ASN A 49 7.45 30.65 6.05
N GLU A 50 7.63 31.66 6.91
CA GLU A 50 6.66 32.05 7.94
C GLU A 50 5.35 32.61 7.34
N GLU A 51 5.43 33.24 6.16
CA GLU A 51 4.26 33.70 5.40
C GLU A 51 3.55 32.56 4.64
N GLY A 52 4.04 31.33 4.76
CA GLY A 52 3.47 30.16 4.10
C GLY A 52 3.82 30.02 2.62
N LYS A 53 4.76 30.81 2.08
CA LYS A 53 5.22 30.72 0.68
C LYS A 53 6.21 29.57 0.50
N LEU A 54 6.17 28.88 -0.64
CA LEU A 54 7.13 27.81 -0.94
C LEU A 54 8.56 28.37 -1.09
N ILE A 55 9.51 27.80 -0.36
CA ILE A 55 10.94 28.17 -0.42
C ILE A 55 11.83 27.07 -1.00
N GLU A 56 11.28 25.88 -1.23
CA GLU A 56 11.98 24.79 -1.91
C GLU A 56 11.10 24.16 -2.99
N GLY A 57 11.74 23.64 -4.03
CA GLY A 57 11.12 22.75 -5.00
C GLY A 57 11.53 21.29 -4.81
N PRO A 58 10.96 20.36 -5.61
CA PRO A 58 11.29 18.94 -5.58
C PRO A 58 12.80 18.63 -5.65
N ARG A 59 13.52 19.29 -6.57
CA ARG A 59 14.98 19.13 -6.69
C ARG A 59 15.69 19.53 -5.39
N GLN A 60 15.38 20.70 -4.86
CA GLN A 60 15.98 21.22 -3.63
C GLN A 60 15.68 20.32 -2.43
N MET A 61 14.46 19.80 -2.33
CA MET A 61 14.08 18.83 -1.29
C MET A 61 14.96 17.58 -1.35
N PHE A 62 15.17 17.00 -2.54
CA PHE A 62 16.02 15.82 -2.67
C PHE A 62 17.50 16.10 -2.42
N GLN A 63 18.01 17.27 -2.83
CA GLN A 63 19.37 17.71 -2.50
C GLN A 63 19.54 17.86 -0.98
N ARG A 64 18.58 18.49 -0.31
CA ARG A 64 18.53 18.60 1.16
C ARG A 64 18.59 17.22 1.83
N ILE A 65 17.78 16.27 1.38
CA ILE A 65 17.77 14.93 1.96
C ILE A 65 19.10 14.21 1.70
N ALA A 66 19.62 14.23 0.46
CA ALA A 66 20.87 13.58 0.11
C ALA A 66 22.06 14.17 0.90
N ALA A 67 22.07 15.49 1.11
CA ALA A 67 23.07 16.19 1.89
C ALA A 67 23.09 15.71 3.36
N LEU A 68 21.93 15.39 3.95
CA LEU A 68 21.90 14.78 5.28
C LEU A 68 22.41 13.32 5.25
N VAL A 69 22.01 12.54 4.25
CA VAL A 69 22.25 11.09 4.20
C VAL A 69 23.72 10.75 3.92
N VAL A 70 24.48 11.62 3.26
CA VAL A 70 25.91 11.41 3.00
C VAL A 70 26.81 11.67 4.22
N ILE A 71 26.31 12.35 5.27
CA ILE A 71 27.10 12.65 6.47
C ILE A 71 27.64 11.38 7.16
N PRO A 72 26.82 10.33 7.37
CA PRO A 72 27.33 9.04 7.83
C PRO A 72 28.45 8.46 6.95
N ASP A 73 28.36 8.52 5.62
CA ASP A 73 29.42 7.99 4.75
C ASP A 73 30.77 8.66 5.03
N ILE A 74 30.77 9.97 5.29
CA ILE A 74 31.96 10.77 5.66
C ILE A 74 32.47 10.39 7.05
N LEU A 75 31.58 10.30 8.05
CA LEU A 75 32.00 10.05 9.44
C LEU A 75 32.36 8.59 9.73
N TYR A 76 31.96 7.66 8.86
CA TYR A 76 32.41 6.26 8.87
C TYR A 76 33.57 6.00 7.90
N ASP A 77 34.09 7.03 7.24
CA ASP A 77 35.24 6.90 6.37
C ASP A 77 36.47 6.43 7.15
N PRO A 78 37.23 5.42 6.67
CA PRO A 78 38.40 4.87 7.38
C PRO A 78 39.48 5.90 7.77
N ARG A 79 39.55 7.04 7.07
CA ARG A 79 40.48 8.15 7.39
C ARG A 79 40.20 8.74 8.77
N VAL A 80 38.95 8.75 9.22
CA VAL A 80 38.53 9.33 10.49
C VAL A 80 37.84 8.36 11.43
N PHE A 81 37.36 7.22 10.93
CA PHE A 81 36.64 6.21 11.69
C PHE A 81 37.52 4.98 11.99
N ASP A 82 37.41 4.48 13.21
CA ASP A 82 38.03 3.25 13.68
C ASP A 82 36.97 2.20 14.01
N VAL A 83 36.93 1.13 13.20
CA VAL A 83 35.97 0.03 13.33
C VAL A 83 36.14 -0.69 14.67
N GLU A 84 37.37 -0.79 15.17
CA GLU A 84 37.70 -1.46 16.45
C GLU A 84 37.37 -0.60 17.67
N ARG A 85 37.08 0.69 17.47
CA ARG A 85 36.67 1.63 18.54
C ARG A 85 37.68 1.75 19.69
N GLY A 86 38.98 1.67 19.36
CA GLY A 86 40.07 1.72 20.34
C GLY A 86 40.69 3.10 20.52
N GLN A 87 40.11 4.16 19.96
CA GLN A 87 40.70 5.50 19.97
C GLN A 87 40.44 6.20 21.31
N PRO A 88 41.37 7.05 21.79
CA PRO A 88 41.10 7.93 22.92
C PRO A 88 39.96 8.88 22.59
N VAL A 89 39.07 9.13 23.55
CA VAL A 89 37.99 10.10 23.41
C VAL A 89 38.58 11.51 23.34
N HIS A 90 38.36 12.20 22.22
CA HIS A 90 38.82 13.59 22.06
C HIS A 90 38.00 14.53 22.95
N PRO A 91 38.58 15.64 23.45
CA PRO A 91 37.85 16.64 24.21
C PRO A 91 36.64 17.18 23.44
N HIS A 92 35.58 17.57 24.16
CA HIS A 92 34.43 18.19 23.53
C HIS A 92 34.80 19.56 22.94
N GLU A 93 34.57 19.73 21.65
CA GLU A 93 34.76 20.98 20.93
C GLU A 93 33.41 21.67 20.72
N GLU A 94 33.29 22.92 21.17
CA GLU A 94 32.11 23.73 20.87
C GLU A 94 32.04 24.01 19.37
N PHE A 95 30.83 23.93 18.83
CA PHE A 95 30.57 24.18 17.42
C PHE A 95 29.22 24.84 17.27
N ASP A 96 29.18 26.02 16.65
CA ASP A 96 27.94 26.73 16.31
C ASP A 96 27.60 26.49 14.83
N PRO A 97 26.59 25.66 14.52
CA PRO A 97 26.18 25.39 13.14
C PRO A 97 25.74 26.64 12.36
N VAL A 98 25.32 27.71 13.04
CA VAL A 98 24.87 28.95 12.40
C VAL A 98 26.04 29.69 11.77
N LEU A 99 27.21 29.71 12.42
CA LEU A 99 28.41 30.37 11.91
C LEU A 99 28.99 29.66 10.68
N TRP A 100 28.66 28.39 10.47
CA TRP A 100 29.17 27.54 9.41
C TRP A 100 28.17 27.24 8.29
N GLU A 101 26.93 27.70 8.44
CA GLU A 101 25.87 27.52 7.44
C GLU A 101 26.31 28.04 6.06
N GLY A 102 26.22 27.16 5.05
CA GLY A 102 26.60 27.50 3.68
C GLY A 102 28.10 27.54 3.39
N LYS A 103 28.98 27.32 4.39
CA LYS A 103 30.45 27.38 4.23
C LYS A 103 31.11 26.04 3.93
N LEU A 104 30.43 24.94 4.23
CA LEU A 104 30.92 23.57 4.05
C LEU A 104 30.03 22.81 3.07
N GLY A 105 30.64 21.96 2.26
CA GLY A 105 29.97 21.14 1.26
C GLY A 105 30.97 20.29 0.49
N LEU A 106 30.46 19.39 -0.34
CA LEU A 106 31.28 18.55 -1.22
C LEU A 106 31.41 19.20 -2.59
N ARG A 107 32.57 19.03 -3.22
CA ARG A 107 32.87 19.51 -4.57
C ARG A 107 32.76 18.39 -5.60
N ASP A 108 32.51 18.76 -6.85
CA ASP A 108 32.63 17.84 -7.98
C ASP A 108 34.09 17.70 -8.44
N GLY A 109 34.32 16.84 -9.44
CA GLY A 109 35.65 16.62 -10.02
C GLY A 109 36.26 17.85 -10.73
N GLU A 110 35.49 18.93 -10.89
CA GLU A 110 35.95 20.21 -11.43
C GLU A 110 36.22 21.24 -10.32
N GLY A 111 36.01 20.87 -9.04
CA GLY A 111 36.21 21.72 -7.88
C GLY A 111 35.03 22.63 -7.54
N ASN A 112 33.88 22.49 -8.23
CA ASN A 112 32.68 23.27 -7.95
C ASN A 112 31.88 22.65 -6.80
N LEU A 113 31.35 23.47 -5.89
CA LEU A 113 30.48 22.98 -4.82
C LEU A 113 29.17 22.40 -5.39
N LEU A 114 28.91 21.11 -5.13
CA LEU A 114 27.68 20.42 -5.51
C LEU A 114 26.48 20.85 -4.67
N PHE A 115 26.73 21.10 -3.38
CA PHE A 115 25.79 21.61 -2.41
C PHE A 115 26.55 22.19 -1.22
N THR A 116 25.85 22.91 -0.36
CA THR A 116 26.37 23.30 0.95
C THR A 116 25.42 22.86 2.05
N TRP A 117 25.98 22.52 3.21
CA TRP A 117 25.18 22.15 4.37
C TRP A 117 24.57 23.38 5.03
N ASN A 118 23.29 23.29 5.35
CA ASN A 118 22.61 24.23 6.23
C ASN A 118 22.91 23.93 7.70
N ARG A 119 22.48 24.82 8.60
CA ARG A 119 22.71 24.67 10.04
C ARG A 119 22.19 23.35 10.63
N TRP A 120 21.09 22.81 10.10
CA TRP A 120 20.48 21.58 10.61
C TRP A 120 21.26 20.34 10.20
N HIS A 121 21.88 20.35 9.01
CA HIS A 121 22.80 19.29 8.61
C HIS A 121 24.06 19.30 9.48
N LEU A 122 24.64 20.49 9.70
CA LEU A 122 25.86 20.67 10.48
C LEU A 122 25.66 20.30 11.96
N ASP A 123 24.51 20.63 12.53
CA ASP A 123 24.11 20.18 13.85
C ASP A 123 24.07 18.64 13.95
N ARG A 124 23.54 17.96 12.92
CA ARG A 124 23.51 16.48 12.88
C ARG A 124 24.89 15.87 12.63
N LEU A 125 25.74 16.51 11.84
CA LEU A 125 27.15 16.14 11.66
C LEU A 125 27.87 16.15 13.02
N LYS A 126 27.79 17.25 13.77
CA LYS A 126 28.42 17.37 15.08
C LYS A 126 27.85 16.36 16.08
N ALA A 127 26.52 16.21 16.13
CA ALA A 127 25.89 15.25 17.04
C ALA A 127 26.30 13.80 16.74
N LEU A 128 26.42 13.42 15.46
CA LEU A 128 26.90 12.09 15.09
C LEU A 128 28.38 11.91 15.44
N TYR A 129 29.23 12.90 15.14
CA TYR A 129 30.63 12.89 15.51
C TYR A 129 30.80 12.71 17.02
N ASP A 130 30.13 13.52 17.85
CA ASP A 130 30.26 13.48 19.30
C ASP A 130 29.89 12.11 19.87
N ARG A 131 28.82 11.50 19.33
CA ARG A 131 28.44 10.13 19.69
C ARG A 131 29.54 9.14 19.33
N LEU A 132 30.03 9.16 18.09
CA LEU A 132 31.08 8.24 17.63
C LEU A 132 32.39 8.42 18.43
N ASN A 133 32.74 9.66 18.76
CA ASN A 133 33.90 9.98 19.59
C ASN A 133 33.73 9.43 21.02
N SER A 134 32.55 9.61 21.62
CA SER A 134 32.26 9.03 22.95
C SER A 134 32.31 7.50 22.98
N GLU A 135 32.13 6.86 21.82
CA GLU A 135 32.23 5.41 21.64
C GLU A 135 33.66 4.97 21.25
N GLY A 136 34.67 5.85 21.33
CA GLY A 136 36.07 5.55 20.99
C GLY A 136 36.34 5.33 19.49
N ALA A 137 35.44 5.78 18.62
CA ALA A 137 35.45 5.43 17.20
C ALA A 137 36.12 6.47 16.31
N MET A 138 36.46 7.67 16.82
CA MET A 138 37.02 8.75 16.00
C MET A 138 38.54 8.82 16.13
N ARG A 139 39.25 8.70 15.00
CA ARG A 139 40.72 8.76 14.92
C ARG A 139 41.28 10.17 15.12
N VAL A 140 40.48 11.19 14.80
CA VAL A 140 40.91 12.59 14.79
C VAL A 140 39.89 13.47 15.51
N PRO A 141 40.30 14.62 16.08
CA PRO A 141 39.40 15.60 16.69
C PRO A 141 38.45 16.24 15.66
N PHE A 142 37.39 16.91 16.14
CA PHE A 142 36.35 17.45 15.27
C PHE A 142 36.88 18.59 14.39
N SER A 143 37.71 19.46 14.95
CA SER A 143 38.45 20.50 14.21
C SER A 143 39.20 19.94 13.01
N ARG A 144 39.83 18.77 13.16
CA ARG A 144 40.51 18.12 12.04
C ARG A 144 39.53 17.62 10.97
N VAL A 145 38.37 17.09 11.36
CA VAL A 145 37.31 16.74 10.39
C VAL A 145 36.85 17.98 9.61
N LEU A 146 36.70 19.13 10.28
CA LEU A 146 36.33 20.38 9.62
C LEU A 146 37.41 20.86 8.63
N GLU A 147 38.68 20.81 9.01
CA GLU A 147 39.80 21.13 8.11
C GLU A 147 39.78 20.24 6.86
N MET A 148 39.58 18.93 7.04
CA MET A 148 39.51 17.95 5.95
C MET A 148 38.32 18.23 5.01
N LEU A 149 37.17 18.64 5.55
CA LEU A 149 36.03 19.08 4.73
C LEU A 149 36.34 20.35 3.94
N GLN A 150 37.03 21.31 4.57
CA GLN A 150 37.41 22.57 3.90
C GLN A 150 38.45 22.34 2.79
N SER A 151 39.44 21.49 3.02
CA SER A 151 40.49 21.13 2.05
C SER A 151 39.98 20.25 0.91
N GLY A 152 38.76 19.69 1.04
CA GLY A 152 38.17 18.82 0.02
C GLY A 152 38.65 17.38 0.10
N GLU A 153 39.24 16.96 1.22
CA GLU A 153 39.70 15.57 1.39
C GLU A 153 38.53 14.59 1.21
N PHE A 154 37.30 14.94 1.61
CA PHE A 154 36.10 14.10 1.48
C PHE A 154 35.31 14.28 0.18
N ASP A 155 35.83 15.00 -0.82
CA ASP A 155 35.10 15.26 -2.07
C ASP A 155 34.83 13.99 -2.89
N ASP A 156 35.52 12.88 -2.60
CA ASP A 156 35.22 11.56 -3.17
C ASP A 156 33.80 11.05 -2.81
N HIS A 157 33.26 11.47 -1.65
CA HIS A 157 31.88 11.18 -1.23
C HIS A 157 30.80 11.93 -2.02
N ALA A 158 31.19 12.82 -2.94
CA ALA A 158 30.27 13.42 -3.90
C ALA A 158 29.52 12.36 -4.72
N THR A 159 30.16 11.22 -4.95
CA THR A 159 29.58 10.08 -5.68
C THR A 159 28.36 9.51 -4.97
N GLU A 160 28.47 9.24 -3.67
CA GLU A 160 27.38 8.75 -2.82
C GLU A 160 26.24 9.77 -2.73
N TYR A 161 26.57 11.05 -2.52
CA TYR A 161 25.58 12.13 -2.52
C TYR A 161 24.76 12.15 -3.82
N LEU A 162 25.43 12.11 -4.98
CA LEU A 162 24.77 12.09 -6.29
C LEU A 162 23.95 10.81 -6.47
N ALA A 163 24.43 9.66 -6.01
CA ALA A 163 23.69 8.41 -6.04
C ALA A 163 22.38 8.50 -5.23
N TYR A 164 22.43 9.02 -4.01
CA TYR A 164 21.24 9.22 -3.18
C TYR A 164 20.24 10.20 -3.81
N PHE A 165 20.74 11.34 -4.31
CA PHE A 165 19.91 12.30 -5.04
C PHE A 165 19.24 11.65 -6.25
N ASN A 166 19.99 10.92 -7.08
CA ASN A 166 19.49 10.29 -8.30
C ASN A 166 18.46 9.20 -8.00
N LEU A 167 18.67 8.39 -6.96
CA LEU A 167 17.68 7.39 -6.52
C LEU A 167 16.29 8.01 -6.26
N MET A 168 16.26 9.19 -5.64
CA MET A 168 15.03 9.94 -5.38
C MET A 168 14.49 10.67 -6.62
N ALA A 169 15.35 11.37 -7.35
CA ALA A 169 14.99 12.13 -8.54
C ALA A 169 14.47 11.24 -9.70
N GLU A 170 14.99 10.02 -9.80
CA GLU A 170 14.55 8.98 -10.74
C GLU A 170 13.36 8.17 -10.22
N LYS A 171 12.97 8.34 -8.94
CA LYS A 171 11.90 7.60 -8.25
C LYS A 171 12.18 6.10 -8.17
N ARG A 172 13.47 5.70 -8.15
CA ARG A 172 13.89 4.31 -7.92
C ARG A 172 13.76 3.94 -6.44
N PHE A 173 13.94 4.93 -5.56
CA PHE A 173 13.71 4.82 -4.13
C PHE A 173 13.14 6.13 -3.58
N MET A 174 12.28 6.03 -2.58
CA MET A 174 11.76 7.19 -1.85
C MET A 174 11.72 6.82 -0.37
N PRO A 175 12.32 7.61 0.53
CA PRO A 175 12.25 7.33 1.95
C PRO A 175 10.83 7.60 2.49
N ASN A 176 10.60 7.24 3.75
CA ASN A 176 9.33 7.49 4.41
C ASN A 176 9.00 9.01 4.45
N SER A 177 7.73 9.35 4.71
CA SER A 177 7.32 10.75 4.71
C SER A 177 8.06 11.64 5.72
N PRO A 178 8.28 11.24 6.99
CA PRO A 178 9.11 12.01 7.93
C PRO A 178 10.50 12.37 7.42
N THR A 179 11.18 11.46 6.71
CA THR A 179 12.46 11.79 6.06
C THR A 179 12.29 12.94 5.07
N LEU A 180 11.26 12.90 4.23
CA LEU A 180 11.00 13.96 3.24
C LEU A 180 10.71 15.32 3.89
N PHE A 181 9.94 15.32 4.98
CA PHE A 181 9.55 16.53 5.71
C PHE A 181 10.68 17.14 6.55
N ASN A 182 11.51 16.28 7.16
CA ASN A 182 12.33 16.66 8.32
C ASN A 182 13.84 16.55 8.10
N ALA A 183 14.32 15.81 7.11
CA ALA A 183 15.75 15.69 6.87
C ALA A 183 16.36 17.08 6.56
N GLY A 184 17.35 17.54 7.33
CA GLY A 184 17.93 18.86 7.10
C GLY A 184 17.02 20.04 7.44
N THR A 185 16.10 19.85 8.38
CA THR A 185 15.19 20.89 8.87
C THR A 185 15.18 20.92 10.40
N ARG A 186 14.56 21.95 11.00
CA ARG A 186 14.49 22.17 12.45
C ARG A 186 13.99 20.96 13.25
N LEU A 187 13.02 20.21 12.74
CA LEU A 187 12.48 19.04 13.45
C LEU A 187 13.43 17.84 13.40
N GLY A 188 14.23 17.70 12.33
CA GLY A 188 15.37 16.79 12.26
C GLY A 188 15.10 15.29 12.40
N GLN A 189 13.85 14.84 12.49
CA GLN A 189 13.47 13.47 12.82
C GLN A 189 12.99 12.70 11.57
N PRO A 190 13.76 11.73 11.03
CA PRO A 190 13.44 11.09 9.75
C PRO A 190 12.67 9.76 9.84
N SER A 191 12.44 9.22 11.04
CA SER A 191 11.84 7.89 11.26
C SER A 191 10.32 7.95 11.45
N GLY A 192 9.56 7.10 10.76
CA GLY A 192 8.09 7.10 10.88
C GLY A 192 7.47 6.20 11.94
N CYS A 193 8.25 5.33 12.59
CA CYS A 193 7.75 4.30 13.50
C CYS A 193 8.56 4.27 14.79
N PHE A 194 7.87 4.21 15.93
CA PHE A 194 8.46 4.16 17.25
C PHE A 194 7.72 3.16 18.15
N VAL A 195 8.43 2.63 19.13
CA VAL A 195 7.84 1.89 20.26
C VAL A 195 8.32 2.57 21.53
N LEU A 196 7.39 2.89 22.42
CA LEU A 196 7.72 3.46 23.72
C LEU A 196 7.45 2.43 24.83
N PRO A 197 8.37 2.23 25.77
CA PRO A 197 8.07 1.50 27.00
C PRO A 197 7.09 2.34 27.83
N ILE A 198 6.37 1.71 28.75
CA ILE A 198 5.60 2.42 29.76
C ILE A 198 5.67 1.67 31.07
N ASP A 199 6.08 2.34 32.13
CA ASP A 199 6.17 1.80 33.48
C ASP A 199 4.96 2.22 34.31
N ASP A 200 4.65 1.41 35.31
CA ASP A 200 3.52 1.58 36.22
C ASP A 200 3.79 2.63 37.30
N SER A 201 4.05 3.87 36.86
CA SER A 201 4.40 4.98 37.73
C SER A 201 3.95 6.32 37.16
N LEU A 202 3.55 7.23 38.05
CA LEU A 202 3.35 8.65 37.76
C LEU A 202 4.56 9.51 38.15
N ALA A 203 5.60 8.93 38.75
CA ALA A 203 6.81 9.65 39.12
C ALA A 203 7.51 10.24 37.89
N GLU A 204 8.42 11.20 38.08
CA GLU A 204 9.17 11.84 36.99
C GLU A 204 10.34 10.98 36.48
N THR A 205 10.12 9.68 36.28
CA THR A 205 11.11 8.80 35.64
C THR A 205 10.88 8.73 34.14
N PRO A 206 11.92 8.51 33.30
CA PRO A 206 11.80 8.62 31.85
C PRO A 206 10.68 7.80 31.22
N ASP A 207 10.37 6.63 31.79
CA ASP A 207 9.41 5.68 31.22
C ASP A 207 8.08 5.63 32.00
N SER A 208 7.90 6.51 32.99
CA SER A 208 6.62 6.74 33.65
C SER A 208 5.55 7.26 32.68
N ILE A 209 4.28 7.10 33.05
CA ILE A 209 3.12 7.40 32.21
C ILE A 209 3.12 8.83 31.66
N MET A 210 3.37 9.84 32.51
CA MET A 210 3.32 11.26 32.09
C MET A 210 4.50 11.64 31.18
N PRO A 211 5.76 11.29 31.50
CA PRO A 211 6.88 11.42 30.57
C PRO A 211 6.68 10.70 29.23
N ILE A 212 6.04 9.52 29.22
CA ILE A 212 5.70 8.81 27.98
C ILE A 212 4.66 9.57 27.17
N ALA A 213 3.65 10.19 27.80
CA ALA A 213 2.71 11.07 27.10
C ALA A 213 3.40 12.29 26.48
N GLN A 214 4.40 12.87 27.17
CA GLN A 214 5.22 13.95 26.63
C GLN A 214 6.09 13.48 25.45
N LYS A 215 6.75 12.32 25.56
CA LYS A 215 7.52 11.72 24.46
C LYS A 215 6.63 11.43 23.24
N ALA A 216 5.44 10.86 23.47
CA ALA A 216 4.43 10.63 22.45
C ALA A 216 4.06 11.93 21.73
N ALA A 217 3.85 13.02 22.48
CA ALA A 217 3.55 14.33 21.92
C ALA A 217 4.65 14.82 20.97
N ILE A 218 5.92 14.74 21.39
CA ILE A 218 7.07 15.16 20.57
C ILE A 218 7.19 14.30 19.30
N ILE A 219 6.94 12.99 19.40
CA ILE A 219 6.97 12.08 18.25
C ILE A 219 5.83 12.40 17.27
N PHE A 220 4.62 12.67 17.75
CA PHE A 220 3.50 13.08 16.89
C PHE A 220 3.77 14.42 16.22
N HIS A 221 4.33 15.38 16.95
CA HIS A 221 4.69 16.69 16.43
C HIS A 221 5.69 16.58 15.26
N SER A 222 6.64 15.65 15.36
CA SER A 222 7.59 15.35 14.29
C SER A 222 7.04 14.44 13.18
N GLY A 223 5.82 13.90 13.31
CA GLY A 223 5.14 13.12 12.28
C GLY A 223 5.35 11.60 12.37
N GLY A 224 5.91 11.11 13.47
CA GLY A 224 6.05 9.69 13.79
C GLY A 224 4.76 9.08 14.34
N GLY A 225 4.62 7.76 14.19
CA GLY A 225 3.60 6.96 14.90
C GLY A 225 4.25 6.13 16.01
N ILE A 226 3.49 5.85 17.07
CA ILE A 226 4.00 5.11 18.23
C ILE A 226 3.22 3.81 18.47
N GLY A 227 3.90 2.82 19.05
CA GLY A 227 3.27 1.66 19.69
C GLY A 227 3.64 1.59 21.16
N ILE A 228 2.68 1.23 22.02
CA ILE A 228 2.87 1.06 23.46
C ILE A 228 2.21 -0.25 23.89
N ASN A 229 2.95 -1.06 24.64
CA ASN A 229 2.38 -2.20 25.36
C ASN A 229 2.09 -1.77 26.81
N TYR A 230 0.80 -1.69 27.15
CA TYR A 230 0.30 -1.18 28.43
C TYR A 230 0.25 -2.24 29.53
N SER A 231 0.73 -3.46 29.29
CA SER A 231 0.58 -4.59 30.22
C SER A 231 1.38 -4.45 31.52
N LYS A 232 2.34 -3.52 31.56
CA LYS A 232 3.05 -3.19 32.81
C LYS A 232 2.17 -2.41 33.78
N ILE A 233 1.20 -1.64 33.28
CA ILE A 233 0.33 -0.80 34.12
C ILE A 233 -0.57 -1.69 34.96
N ARG A 234 -0.67 -1.42 36.27
CA ARG A 234 -1.51 -2.23 37.17
C ARG A 234 -2.99 -2.17 36.76
N PRO A 235 -3.77 -3.24 37.04
CA PRO A 235 -5.18 -3.29 36.67
C PRO A 235 -6.01 -2.26 37.43
N GLU A 236 -7.17 -1.94 36.87
CA GLU A 236 -8.18 -1.12 37.54
C GLU A 236 -8.59 -1.75 38.88
N GLY A 237 -8.70 -0.94 39.93
CA GLY A 237 -9.05 -1.42 41.26
C GLY A 237 -7.85 -1.86 42.13
N ASP A 238 -6.63 -1.98 41.59
CA ASP A 238 -5.44 -2.25 42.42
C ASP A 238 -5.07 -1.06 43.31
N ILE A 239 -4.40 -1.34 44.42
CA ILE A 239 -4.06 -0.35 45.45
C ILE A 239 -2.96 0.59 44.94
N VAL A 240 -3.15 1.89 45.14
CA VAL A 240 -2.12 2.91 45.01
C VAL A 240 -1.57 3.24 46.40
N ALA A 241 -0.43 2.67 46.76
CA ALA A 241 0.11 2.71 48.12
C ALA A 241 0.35 4.14 48.68
N SER A 242 0.61 5.12 47.81
CA SER A 242 0.86 6.51 48.21
C SER A 242 -0.42 7.30 48.54
N THR A 243 -1.57 6.92 47.99
CA THR A 243 -2.83 7.66 48.14
C THR A 243 -3.95 6.84 48.77
N TYR A 244 -3.75 5.53 48.98
CA TYR A 244 -4.76 4.56 49.42
C TYR A 244 -6.03 4.50 48.54
N CYS A 245 -5.96 5.07 47.34
CA CYS A 245 -7.02 5.02 46.34
C CYS A 245 -6.84 3.82 45.39
N VAL A 246 -7.84 3.59 44.55
CA VAL A 246 -7.84 2.55 43.51
C VAL A 246 -7.23 3.07 42.20
N ALA A 247 -6.48 2.22 41.50
CA ALA A 247 -5.91 2.51 40.20
C ALA A 247 -6.99 2.56 39.10
N SER A 248 -6.79 3.41 38.07
CA SER A 248 -7.73 3.57 36.95
C SER A 248 -7.55 2.56 35.80
N GLY A 249 -6.44 1.80 35.81
CA GLY A 249 -6.12 0.77 34.82
C GLY A 249 -5.58 1.29 33.47
N PRO A 250 -4.95 0.42 32.65
CA PRO A 250 -4.34 0.74 31.36
C PRO A 250 -5.27 1.47 30.37
N VAL A 251 -6.54 1.06 30.25
CA VAL A 251 -7.48 1.65 29.28
C VAL A 251 -7.73 3.14 29.55
N SER A 252 -7.67 3.56 30.82
CA SER A 252 -7.80 4.98 31.18
C SER A 252 -6.61 5.80 30.65
N PHE A 253 -5.40 5.30 30.84
CA PHE A 253 -4.19 5.97 30.35
C PHE A 253 -4.06 5.95 28.83
N MET A 254 -4.65 4.97 28.14
CA MET A 254 -4.75 5.01 26.68
C MET A 254 -5.56 6.22 26.19
N LYS A 255 -6.63 6.60 26.91
CA LYS A 255 -7.43 7.79 26.58
C LYS A 255 -6.62 9.09 26.73
N LEU A 256 -5.68 9.14 27.69
CA LEU A 256 -4.74 10.27 27.81
C LEU A 256 -3.90 10.41 26.54
N ILE A 257 -3.30 9.32 26.05
CA ILE A 257 -2.48 9.35 24.82
C ILE A 257 -3.34 9.65 23.58
N ASP A 258 -4.59 9.19 23.54
CA ASP A 258 -5.52 9.50 22.45
C ASP A 258 -5.87 10.99 22.40
N ALA A 259 -6.09 11.62 23.55
CA ALA A 259 -6.33 13.06 23.66
C ALA A 259 -5.10 13.90 23.26
N VAL A 260 -3.90 13.45 23.65
CA VAL A 260 -2.63 14.07 23.20
C VAL A 260 -2.50 13.98 21.68
N ALA A 261 -2.80 12.82 21.09
CA ALA A 261 -2.76 12.60 19.66
C ALA A 261 -3.74 13.51 18.89
N ASP A 262 -4.97 13.67 19.39
CA ASP A 262 -5.97 14.53 18.76
C ASP A 262 -5.65 16.02 18.88
N THR A 263 -5.02 16.44 19.98
CA THR A 263 -4.57 17.84 20.16
C THR A 263 -3.48 18.21 19.15
N ILE A 264 -2.52 17.31 18.92
CA ILE A 264 -1.35 17.58 18.05
C ILE A 264 -1.70 17.49 16.56
N LYS A 265 -2.77 16.77 16.21
CA LYS A 265 -3.35 16.72 14.86
C LYS A 265 -3.66 18.12 14.30
N GLN A 266 -3.91 19.11 15.16
CA GLN A 266 -4.22 20.48 14.75
C GLN A 266 -2.98 21.32 14.34
N GLY A 267 -1.76 20.87 14.67
CA GLY A 267 -0.52 21.61 14.36
C GLY A 267 0.52 20.85 13.51
N GLY A 268 0.35 19.54 13.28
CA GLY A 268 1.30 18.69 12.56
C GLY A 268 1.01 18.49 11.07
N ARG A 269 2.05 18.19 10.27
CA ARG A 269 1.91 17.85 8.83
C ARG A 269 1.13 16.54 8.56
N ARG A 270 0.98 15.69 9.59
CA ARG A 270 0.34 14.36 9.56
C ARG A 270 -0.46 14.12 10.84
N ARG A 271 -1.59 13.40 10.76
CA ARG A 271 -2.35 12.90 11.92
C ARG A 271 -1.51 11.88 12.72
N ALA A 272 -1.53 12.00 14.04
CA ALA A 272 -0.95 11.02 14.96
C ALA A 272 -1.57 9.63 14.80
N ALA A 273 -0.78 8.57 14.97
CA ALA A 273 -1.23 7.20 14.83
C ALA A 273 -0.61 6.33 15.94
N ASN A 274 -1.48 5.59 16.65
CA ASN A 274 -1.11 4.82 17.83
C ASN A 274 -1.43 3.34 17.69
N MET A 275 -0.54 2.50 18.22
CA MET A 275 -0.80 1.09 18.49
C MET A 275 -0.84 0.87 20.00
N GLY A 276 -1.97 0.41 20.52
CA GLY A 276 -2.14 0.06 21.92
C GLY A 276 -2.18 -1.45 22.08
N ILE A 277 -1.32 -2.00 22.93
CA ILE A 277 -1.23 -3.45 23.13
C ILE A 277 -1.47 -3.78 24.60
N LEU A 278 -2.22 -4.86 24.84
CA LEU A 278 -2.36 -5.45 26.15
C LEU A 278 -2.20 -6.97 26.05
N GLU A 279 -1.46 -7.56 26.98
CA GLU A 279 -1.18 -8.99 27.00
C GLU A 279 -2.36 -9.77 27.56
N VAL A 280 -2.53 -10.99 27.04
CA VAL A 280 -3.73 -11.79 27.30
C VAL A 280 -3.89 -12.20 28.77
N TRP A 281 -2.80 -12.20 29.56
CA TRP A 281 -2.81 -12.46 31.01
C TRP A 281 -3.17 -11.23 31.85
N HIS A 282 -3.30 -10.05 31.25
CA HIS A 282 -3.56 -8.84 32.03
C HIS A 282 -5.00 -8.83 32.60
N PRO A 283 -5.24 -8.43 33.87
CA PRO A 283 -6.58 -8.53 34.45
C PRO A 283 -7.64 -7.67 33.76
N ASP A 284 -7.24 -6.52 33.21
CA ASP A 284 -8.13 -5.63 32.44
C ASP A 284 -8.37 -6.08 30.98
N ILE A 285 -7.99 -7.30 30.59
CA ILE A 285 -8.02 -7.73 29.19
C ILE A 285 -9.43 -7.67 28.57
N GLU A 286 -10.48 -8.07 29.30
CA GLU A 286 -11.85 -8.00 28.77
C GLU A 286 -12.31 -6.55 28.57
N LYS A 287 -11.93 -5.64 29.47
CA LYS A 287 -12.19 -4.20 29.35
C LYS A 287 -11.47 -3.62 28.13
N PHE A 288 -10.20 -3.99 27.94
CA PHE A 288 -9.40 -3.57 26.79
C PHE A 288 -10.00 -4.06 25.47
N VAL A 289 -10.43 -5.32 25.40
CA VAL A 289 -11.05 -5.90 24.21
C VAL A 289 -12.34 -5.16 23.84
N ARG A 290 -13.10 -4.68 24.82
CA ARG A 290 -14.33 -3.89 24.61
C ARG A 290 -14.08 -2.37 24.45
N ALA A 291 -12.85 -1.89 24.56
CA ALA A 291 -12.56 -0.46 24.72
C ALA A 291 -13.07 0.43 23.57
N LYS A 292 -13.11 -0.12 22.35
CA LYS A 292 -13.60 0.56 21.14
C LYS A 292 -15.03 0.18 20.75
N GLU A 293 -15.79 -0.45 21.65
CA GLU A 293 -17.17 -0.87 21.38
C GLU A 293 -18.09 0.31 21.06
N GLN A 294 -17.84 1.45 21.67
CA GLN A 294 -18.54 2.71 21.41
C GLN A 294 -17.74 3.57 20.42
N PRO A 295 -18.37 4.08 19.34
CA PRO A 295 -17.74 5.06 18.44
C PRO A 295 -17.24 6.29 19.21
N GLY A 296 -16.17 6.92 18.74
CA GLY A 296 -15.58 8.11 19.39
C GLY A 296 -14.59 7.82 20.52
N VAL A 297 -14.38 6.55 20.89
CA VAL A 297 -13.41 6.16 21.93
C VAL A 297 -12.17 5.57 21.27
N LEU A 298 -10.98 6.11 21.61
CA LEU A 298 -9.68 5.64 21.11
C LEU A 298 -9.57 5.66 19.57
N GLU A 299 -10.02 6.75 18.94
CA GLU A 299 -10.07 6.87 17.48
C GLU A 299 -8.68 6.97 16.82
N ASN A 300 -7.67 7.44 17.55
CA ASN A 300 -6.30 7.51 17.04
C ASN A 300 -5.50 6.22 17.33
N PHE A 301 -6.14 5.20 17.92
CA PHE A 301 -5.54 3.91 18.23
C PHE A 301 -6.05 2.79 17.33
N ASN A 302 -5.13 1.96 16.87
CA ASN A 302 -5.39 0.54 16.67
C ASN A 302 -5.07 -0.17 17.99
N ILE A 303 -5.88 -1.15 18.38
CA ILE A 303 -5.62 -1.94 19.60
C ILE A 303 -5.39 -3.40 19.27
N SER A 304 -4.50 -4.09 20.00
CA SER A 304 -4.22 -5.50 19.79
C SER A 304 -3.92 -6.27 21.07
N VAL A 305 -4.42 -7.50 21.16
CA VAL A 305 -4.12 -8.40 22.27
C VAL A 305 -2.86 -9.20 21.96
N LEU A 306 -1.84 -9.12 22.81
CA LEU A 306 -0.63 -9.93 22.67
C LEU A 306 -0.83 -11.27 23.39
N ILE A 307 -0.87 -12.35 22.61
CA ILE A 307 -1.12 -13.72 23.07
C ILE A 307 0.21 -14.44 23.26
N GLU A 308 0.41 -15.00 24.46
CA GLU A 308 1.57 -15.80 24.83
C GLU A 308 1.33 -17.31 24.59
N PRO A 309 2.39 -18.13 24.43
CA PRO A 309 2.28 -19.59 24.25
C PRO A 309 1.36 -20.28 25.26
N SER A 310 1.48 -19.89 26.54
CA SER A 310 0.74 -20.48 27.66
C SER A 310 -0.77 -20.37 27.51
N PHE A 311 -1.27 -19.33 26.84
CA PHE A 311 -2.70 -19.15 26.58
C PHE A 311 -3.26 -20.27 25.70
N TRP A 312 -2.49 -20.72 24.70
CA TRP A 312 -2.90 -21.81 23.82
C TRP A 312 -3.01 -23.13 24.56
N GLU A 313 -2.05 -23.41 25.47
CA GLU A 313 -2.08 -24.62 26.29
C GLU A 313 -3.34 -24.69 27.16
N HIS A 314 -3.72 -23.59 27.82
CA HIS A 314 -4.94 -23.53 28.62
C HIS A 314 -6.21 -23.62 27.75
N LEU A 315 -6.18 -23.04 26.54
CA LEU A 315 -7.29 -23.13 25.59
C LEU A 315 -7.53 -24.58 25.12
N GLU A 316 -6.46 -25.31 24.80
CA GLU A 316 -6.50 -26.70 24.35
C GLU A 316 -6.98 -27.64 25.47
N ARG A 317 -6.44 -27.47 26.68
CA ARG A 317 -6.82 -28.26 27.87
C ARG A 317 -8.16 -27.89 28.46
N ASN A 318 -8.77 -26.80 27.98
CA ASN A 318 -10.01 -26.23 28.52
C ASN A 318 -9.89 -25.86 30.02
N GLU A 319 -8.74 -25.33 30.40
CA GLU A 319 -8.43 -24.92 31.77
C GLU A 319 -8.59 -23.40 31.94
N PRO A 320 -9.02 -22.92 33.12
CA PRO A 320 -9.08 -21.48 33.38
C PRO A 320 -7.70 -20.82 33.32
N TYR A 321 -7.56 -19.81 32.46
CA TYR A 321 -6.31 -19.08 32.26
C TYR A 321 -6.08 -18.05 33.38
N PRO A 322 -4.91 -18.04 34.04
CA PRO A 322 -4.62 -17.09 35.11
C PRO A 322 -4.43 -15.68 34.57
N LEU A 323 -5.12 -14.72 35.19
CA LEU A 323 -4.88 -13.30 35.01
C LEU A 323 -3.93 -12.83 36.11
N ILE A 324 -2.82 -12.21 35.73
CA ILE A 324 -1.68 -11.93 36.62
C ILE A 324 -1.58 -10.41 36.83
N ASN A 325 -1.52 -9.98 38.09
CA ASN A 325 -1.24 -8.58 38.38
C ASN A 325 0.26 -8.29 38.14
N PRO A 326 0.61 -7.39 37.19
CA PRO A 326 2.00 -7.14 36.82
C PRO A 326 2.86 -6.56 37.95
N ARG A 327 2.24 -5.92 38.96
CA ARG A 327 2.93 -5.28 40.09
C ARG A 327 3.51 -6.30 41.08
N ASN A 328 2.81 -7.39 41.32
CA ASN A 328 3.17 -8.34 42.38
C ASN A 328 3.30 -9.80 41.90
N GLY A 329 3.01 -10.07 40.62
CA GLY A 329 3.11 -11.39 40.01
C GLY A 329 2.06 -12.40 40.51
N LYS A 330 1.12 -11.99 41.35
CA LYS A 330 0.07 -12.88 41.89
C LYS A 330 -1.09 -13.02 40.91
N VAL A 331 -1.74 -14.16 40.95
CA VAL A 331 -2.99 -14.41 40.22
C VAL A 331 -4.07 -13.48 40.79
N TRP A 332 -4.50 -12.52 39.98
CA TRP A 332 -5.59 -11.59 40.29
C TRP A 332 -6.95 -12.24 40.13
N GLY A 333 -7.07 -13.10 39.12
CA GLY A 333 -8.28 -13.82 38.78
C GLY A 333 -8.00 -14.89 37.75
N ARG A 334 -9.05 -15.58 37.29
CA ARG A 334 -8.95 -16.53 36.19
C ARG A 334 -10.06 -16.24 35.19
N VAL A 335 -9.76 -16.43 33.91
CA VAL A 335 -10.72 -16.28 32.83
C VAL A 335 -10.85 -17.60 32.07
N ASN A 336 -12.05 -17.89 31.58
CA ASN A 336 -12.20 -19.00 30.64
C ASN A 336 -11.55 -18.59 29.31
N PRO A 337 -10.48 -19.28 28.84
CA PRO A 337 -9.78 -18.88 27.62
C PRO A 337 -10.67 -18.97 26.38
N ARG A 338 -11.65 -19.88 26.34
CA ARG A 338 -12.64 -19.94 25.25
C ARG A 338 -13.58 -18.74 25.27
N HIS A 339 -13.95 -18.26 26.45
CA HIS A 339 -14.75 -17.04 26.59
C HIS A 339 -13.95 -15.84 26.10
N LEU A 340 -12.75 -15.63 26.62
CA LEU A 340 -11.91 -14.49 26.27
C LEU A 340 -11.56 -14.49 24.77
N PHE A 341 -11.17 -15.63 24.20
CA PHE A 341 -10.86 -15.73 22.78
C PHE A 341 -12.09 -15.45 21.90
N ARG A 342 -13.28 -15.92 22.33
CA ARG A 342 -14.54 -15.59 21.68
C ARG A 342 -14.88 -14.10 21.80
N LEU A 343 -14.62 -13.48 22.95
CA LEU A 343 -14.83 -12.06 23.15
C LEU A 343 -13.93 -11.23 22.23
N ILE A 344 -12.65 -11.58 22.12
CA ILE A 344 -11.69 -10.96 21.18
C ILE A 344 -12.23 -11.04 19.75
N ALA A 345 -12.64 -12.24 19.30
CA ALA A 345 -13.19 -12.42 17.96
C ALA A 345 -14.50 -11.63 17.75
N GLN A 346 -15.39 -11.58 18.74
CA GLN A 346 -16.65 -10.83 18.68
C GLN A 346 -16.42 -9.32 18.57
N MET A 347 -15.43 -8.77 19.30
CA MET A 347 -15.11 -7.36 19.22
C MET A 347 -14.41 -7.02 17.90
N ALA A 348 -13.42 -7.82 17.48
CA ALA A 348 -12.78 -7.67 16.17
C ALA A 348 -13.80 -7.73 15.03
N TRP A 349 -14.81 -8.58 15.15
CA TRP A 349 -15.94 -8.61 14.23
C TRP A 349 -16.74 -7.30 14.23
N LYS A 350 -17.09 -6.80 15.41
CA LYS A 350 -17.98 -5.65 15.60
C LYS A 350 -17.33 -4.33 15.19
N THR A 351 -16.04 -4.13 15.50
CA THR A 351 -15.37 -2.83 15.41
C THR A 351 -14.05 -2.85 14.63
N ALA A 352 -13.65 -4.00 14.07
CA ALA A 352 -12.31 -4.26 13.51
C ALA A 352 -11.16 -4.23 14.54
N ASP A 353 -11.48 -4.13 15.83
CA ASP A 353 -10.54 -4.10 16.95
C ASP A 353 -11.04 -4.98 18.13
N PRO A 354 -10.15 -5.61 18.91
CA PRO A 354 -8.70 -5.59 18.77
C PRO A 354 -8.18 -6.59 17.73
N GLY A 355 -7.03 -6.27 17.13
CA GLY A 355 -6.19 -7.28 16.48
C GLY A 355 -5.55 -8.23 17.51
N VAL A 356 -4.76 -9.21 17.06
CA VAL A 356 -3.97 -10.07 17.97
C VAL A 356 -2.50 -10.19 17.54
N LEU A 357 -1.59 -10.15 18.49
CA LEU A 357 -0.15 -10.34 18.26
C LEU A 357 0.25 -11.69 18.85
N PHE A 358 1.07 -12.45 18.13
CA PHE A 358 1.51 -13.77 18.59
C PHE A 358 2.97 -13.66 19.04
N LEU A 359 3.19 -13.63 20.36
CA LEU A 359 4.50 -13.37 20.96
C LEU A 359 5.56 -14.36 20.48
N ASP A 360 5.16 -15.62 20.38
CA ASP A 360 6.00 -16.74 19.95
C ASP A 360 6.49 -16.58 18.51
N ASN A 361 5.59 -16.25 17.59
CA ASN A 361 5.92 -16.09 16.18
C ASN A 361 6.79 -14.87 15.94
N ILE A 362 6.53 -13.76 16.65
CA ILE A 362 7.35 -12.55 16.60
C ILE A 362 8.78 -12.87 17.02
N ASN A 363 8.96 -13.61 18.12
CA ASN A 363 10.28 -13.83 18.71
C ASN A 363 11.03 -15.06 18.19
N ARG A 364 10.37 -15.95 17.43
CA ARG A 364 11.02 -17.12 16.80
C ARG A 364 12.19 -16.72 15.88
N ARG A 365 12.11 -15.54 15.26
CA ARG A 365 13.14 -15.02 14.32
C ARG A 365 13.81 -13.74 14.81
N ASN A 366 13.64 -13.41 16.09
CA ASN A 366 14.26 -12.24 16.68
C ASN A 366 15.75 -12.53 16.91
N VAL A 367 16.60 -12.05 16.00
CA VAL A 367 18.06 -12.23 16.06
C VAL A 367 18.70 -11.52 17.26
N LEU A 368 18.03 -10.50 17.82
CA LEU A 368 18.49 -9.75 18.98
C LEU A 368 17.91 -10.29 20.30
N ARG A 369 17.12 -11.37 20.27
CA ARG A 369 16.38 -11.88 21.44
C ARG A 369 17.26 -12.11 22.66
N LYS A 370 18.46 -12.67 22.46
CA LYS A 370 19.40 -12.95 23.55
C LYS A 370 19.97 -11.69 24.19
N ALA A 371 20.20 -10.64 23.40
CA ALA A 371 20.84 -9.41 23.86
C ALA A 371 19.83 -8.37 24.37
N LEU A 372 18.68 -8.26 23.71
CA LEU A 372 17.70 -7.18 23.93
C LEU A 372 16.31 -7.68 24.35
N GLY A 373 16.11 -9.00 24.46
CA GLY A 373 14.85 -9.59 24.91
C GLY A 373 13.78 -9.70 23.81
N ASP A 374 12.54 -9.96 24.25
CA ASP A 374 11.41 -10.21 23.37
C ASP A 374 10.82 -8.92 22.77
N ILE A 375 10.50 -8.93 21.47
CA ILE A 375 9.66 -7.92 20.82
C ILE A 375 8.21 -8.15 21.23
N ARG A 376 7.56 -7.10 21.76
CA ARG A 376 6.19 -7.14 22.29
C ARG A 376 5.23 -6.10 21.66
N ALA A 377 5.52 -5.59 20.43
CA ALA A 377 4.66 -4.64 19.68
C ALA A 377 4.84 -4.63 18.13
N THR A 378 3.85 -4.17 17.32
CA THR A 378 3.86 -4.22 15.80
C THR A 378 3.07 -3.10 15.04
N ASN A 379 3.00 -3.18 13.67
CA ASN A 379 2.19 -2.37 12.69
C ASN A 379 1.56 -3.21 11.49
N PRO A 380 0.51 -2.76 10.70
CA PRO A 380 -0.34 -3.59 9.73
C PRO A 380 -0.09 -3.55 8.15
N CYS A 381 -0.53 -4.55 7.28
CA CYS A 381 -0.08 -4.76 5.81
C CYS A 381 -0.96 -5.56 4.71
N VAL A 382 -0.68 -5.39 3.36
CA VAL A 382 -1.10 -6.19 2.12
C VAL A 382 0.03 -6.32 1.05
N THR A 383 -0.08 -7.14 -0.03
CA THR A 383 0.92 -7.21 -1.14
C THR A 383 0.74 -6.12 -2.21
N GLY A 384 1.85 -5.68 -2.82
CA GLY A 384 1.85 -4.61 -3.82
C GLY A 384 1.13 -4.94 -5.14
N ASP A 385 1.11 -6.21 -5.55
CA ASP A 385 0.49 -6.68 -6.80
C ASP A 385 -1.03 -6.80 -6.76
N THR A 386 -1.61 -6.64 -5.57
CA THR A 386 -3.04 -6.71 -5.35
C THR A 386 -3.75 -5.59 -6.13
N TRP A 387 -4.77 -5.97 -6.90
CA TRP A 387 -5.67 -5.01 -7.52
C TRP A 387 -6.73 -4.54 -6.53
N VAL A 388 -6.92 -3.24 -6.44
CA VAL A 388 -8.02 -2.63 -5.69
C VAL A 388 -8.81 -1.70 -6.60
N MET A 389 -10.09 -1.54 -6.27
CA MET A 389 -10.96 -0.63 -6.99
C MET A 389 -10.80 0.78 -6.44
N THR A 390 -10.62 1.77 -7.32
CA THR A 390 -10.56 3.20 -6.95
C THR A 390 -11.60 3.99 -7.75
N ALA A 391 -11.89 5.23 -7.35
CA ALA A 391 -12.79 6.12 -8.08
C ALA A 391 -12.32 6.39 -9.53
N GLU A 392 -11.01 6.28 -9.78
CA GLU A 392 -10.40 6.43 -11.12
C GLU A 392 -10.29 5.11 -11.90
N GLY A 393 -10.94 4.06 -11.41
CA GLY A 393 -10.82 2.70 -11.92
C GLY A 393 -9.82 1.83 -11.16
N PRO A 394 -9.67 0.57 -11.55
CA PRO A 394 -8.83 -0.38 -10.85
C PRO A 394 -7.35 -0.03 -10.97
N ARG A 395 -6.61 -0.21 -9.87
CA ARG A 395 -5.17 0.04 -9.76
C ARG A 395 -4.51 -1.03 -8.92
N GLN A 396 -3.24 -1.32 -9.18
CA GLN A 396 -2.46 -2.19 -8.31
C GLN A 396 -1.96 -1.39 -7.11
N VAL A 397 -1.90 -2.03 -5.94
CA VAL A 397 -1.54 -1.41 -4.67
C VAL A 397 -0.20 -0.68 -4.75
N TRP A 398 0.81 -1.22 -5.43
CA TRP A 398 2.12 -0.56 -5.59
C TRP A 398 2.01 0.81 -6.28
N GLU A 399 1.00 1.02 -7.13
CA GLU A 399 0.76 2.32 -7.79
C GLU A 399 0.16 3.32 -6.81
N LEU A 400 -0.53 2.82 -5.79
CA LEU A 400 -1.24 3.56 -4.77
C LEU A 400 -0.40 3.81 -3.51
N VAL A 401 0.83 3.30 -3.47
CA VAL A 401 1.71 3.50 -2.32
C VAL A 401 2.08 4.97 -2.19
N GLY A 402 1.88 5.53 -1.00
CA GLY A 402 2.28 6.90 -0.65
C GLY A 402 1.43 8.00 -1.28
N ARG A 403 0.24 7.69 -1.84
CA ARG A 403 -0.67 8.68 -2.41
C ARG A 403 -2.09 8.59 -1.82
N PRO A 404 -2.76 9.72 -1.56
CA PRO A 404 -4.19 9.70 -1.28
C PRO A 404 -4.95 8.98 -2.39
N VAL A 405 -5.94 8.17 -2.02
CA VAL A 405 -6.74 7.41 -2.97
C VAL A 405 -8.16 7.26 -2.47
N GLU A 406 -9.10 7.40 -3.39
CA GLU A 406 -10.52 7.11 -3.16
C GLU A 406 -10.78 5.66 -3.53
N LEU A 407 -10.86 4.78 -2.53
CA LEU A 407 -11.10 3.35 -2.69
C LEU A 407 -12.59 3.07 -2.82
N VAL A 408 -12.96 2.16 -3.69
CA VAL A 408 -14.35 1.72 -3.83
C VAL A 408 -14.53 0.39 -3.10
N VAL A 409 -15.44 0.35 -2.15
CA VAL A 409 -15.83 -0.87 -1.42
C VAL A 409 -17.34 -1.02 -1.49
N ASN A 410 -17.83 -2.16 -1.98
CA ASN A 410 -19.24 -2.45 -2.20
C ASN A 410 -19.99 -1.33 -2.95
N GLY A 411 -19.36 -0.82 -4.03
CA GLY A 411 -19.91 0.24 -4.88
C GLY A 411 -19.90 1.64 -4.26
N ARG A 412 -19.37 1.82 -3.04
CA ARG A 412 -19.27 3.12 -2.36
C ARG A 412 -17.83 3.60 -2.31
N VAL A 413 -17.64 4.91 -2.46
CA VAL A 413 -16.33 5.56 -2.43
C VAL A 413 -15.93 5.91 -1.00
N TYR A 414 -14.72 5.53 -0.62
CA TYR A 414 -14.09 5.80 0.67
C TYR A 414 -12.74 6.46 0.45
N ARG A 415 -12.54 7.62 1.07
CA ARG A 415 -11.30 8.38 0.91
C ARG A 415 -10.24 7.91 1.91
N SER A 416 -9.08 7.50 1.39
CA SER A 416 -7.88 7.21 2.18
C SER A 416 -6.84 8.29 1.93
N GLU A 417 -6.58 9.13 2.93
CA GLU A 417 -5.63 10.24 2.85
C GLU A 417 -4.17 9.79 2.73
N SER A 418 -3.82 8.64 3.32
CA SER A 418 -2.46 8.07 3.29
C SER A 418 -2.25 7.01 2.22
N GLY A 419 -3.34 6.51 1.62
CA GLY A 419 -3.31 5.38 0.69
C GLY A 419 -2.65 4.13 1.29
N PHE A 420 -1.91 3.42 0.45
CA PHE A 420 -1.16 2.24 0.86
C PHE A 420 0.27 2.61 1.26
N PHE A 421 0.93 1.79 2.08
CA PHE A 421 2.33 1.96 2.44
C PHE A 421 3.06 0.62 2.37
N SER A 422 4.34 0.66 1.99
CA SER A 422 5.17 -0.55 1.94
C SER A 422 5.57 -0.98 3.34
N THR A 423 5.53 -2.29 3.59
CA THR A 423 5.79 -2.89 4.90
C THR A 423 6.87 -3.97 4.84
N GLY A 424 7.64 -3.97 3.73
CA GLY A 424 8.71 -4.92 3.46
C GLY A 424 8.26 -6.16 2.69
N VAL A 425 9.17 -7.12 2.55
CA VAL A 425 8.92 -8.41 1.90
C VAL A 425 8.50 -9.43 2.97
N LYS A 426 7.31 -10.00 2.84
CA LYS A 426 6.73 -10.96 3.79
C LYS A 426 6.26 -12.23 3.07
N PRO A 427 6.22 -13.40 3.74
CA PRO A 427 5.51 -14.57 3.23
C PRO A 427 4.02 -14.26 3.00
N VAL A 428 3.45 -14.80 1.92
CA VAL A 428 2.05 -14.54 1.52
C VAL A 428 1.31 -15.86 1.32
N LEU A 429 0.03 -15.86 1.66
CA LEU A 429 -0.93 -16.90 1.34
C LEU A 429 -1.60 -16.60 0.01
N ARG A 430 -2.03 -17.65 -0.69
CA ARG A 430 -2.89 -17.56 -1.88
C ARG A 430 -4.27 -18.11 -1.52
N LEU A 431 -5.21 -17.21 -1.27
CA LEU A 431 -6.61 -17.56 -1.09
C LEU A 431 -7.24 -17.82 -2.46
N VAL A 432 -7.88 -18.98 -2.63
CA VAL A 432 -8.57 -19.35 -3.88
C VAL A 432 -9.96 -19.85 -3.53
N THR A 433 -10.99 -19.25 -4.12
CA THR A 433 -12.37 -19.72 -3.96
C THR A 433 -12.68 -20.84 -4.95
N ARG A 434 -13.66 -21.68 -4.63
CA ARG A 434 -14.14 -22.75 -5.53
C ARG A 434 -14.64 -22.18 -6.86
N GLU A 435 -15.13 -20.96 -6.86
CA GLU A 435 -15.63 -20.25 -8.03
C GLU A 435 -14.51 -19.68 -8.92
N GLY A 436 -13.26 -19.68 -8.45
CA GLY A 436 -12.07 -19.32 -9.22
C GLY A 436 -11.40 -17.99 -8.82
N TYR A 437 -12.02 -17.23 -7.92
CA TYR A 437 -11.47 -15.95 -7.45
C TYR A 437 -10.21 -16.19 -6.61
N GLU A 438 -9.19 -15.34 -6.78
CA GLU A 438 -7.94 -15.45 -6.05
C GLU A 438 -7.48 -14.12 -5.45
N LEU A 439 -6.82 -14.21 -4.30
CA LEU A 439 -6.18 -13.08 -3.62
C LEU A 439 -4.86 -13.55 -3.00
N ARG A 440 -3.81 -12.74 -3.14
CA ARG A 440 -2.53 -12.92 -2.43
C ARG A 440 -2.45 -11.92 -1.30
N LEU A 441 -2.16 -12.39 -0.10
CA LEU A 441 -2.24 -11.58 1.12
C LEU A 441 -1.36 -12.18 2.21
N THR A 442 -0.93 -11.38 3.18
CA THR A 442 -0.20 -11.88 4.34
C THR A 442 -1.14 -12.68 5.24
N GLY A 443 -0.60 -13.59 6.06
CA GLY A 443 -1.41 -14.46 6.91
C GLY A 443 -2.28 -13.70 7.92
N ASP A 444 -1.83 -12.54 8.35
CA ASP A 444 -2.53 -11.64 9.28
C ASP A 444 -3.61 -10.78 8.62
N HIS A 445 -3.68 -10.74 7.28
CA HIS A 445 -4.63 -9.87 6.59
C HIS A 445 -6.08 -10.33 6.81
N PRO A 446 -7.00 -9.44 7.25
CA PRO A 446 -8.38 -9.81 7.52
C PRO A 446 -9.17 -10.03 6.23
N VAL A 447 -9.94 -11.11 6.19
CA VAL A 447 -10.85 -11.49 5.10
C VAL A 447 -12.25 -11.67 5.68
N ALA A 448 -13.27 -11.19 4.97
CA ALA A 448 -14.66 -11.33 5.39
C ALA A 448 -15.15 -12.77 5.12
N ARG A 449 -15.18 -13.63 6.15
CA ARG A 449 -15.77 -14.98 6.11
C ARG A 449 -17.27 -14.93 6.35
N VAL A 450 -18.06 -15.53 5.47
CA VAL A 450 -19.51 -15.67 5.62
C VAL A 450 -19.83 -16.69 6.70
N THR A 451 -20.51 -16.23 7.76
CA THR A 451 -20.94 -17.05 8.91
C THR A 451 -22.33 -17.63 8.71
N SER A 452 -23.22 -16.91 8.02
CA SER A 452 -24.53 -17.44 7.65
C SER A 452 -25.13 -16.75 6.43
N VAL A 453 -25.95 -17.50 5.69
CA VAL A 453 -26.75 -16.97 4.58
C VAL A 453 -28.19 -17.40 4.83
N ARG A 454 -29.08 -16.42 5.05
CA ARG A 454 -30.52 -16.66 5.22
C ARG A 454 -31.26 -16.08 4.04
N ARG A 455 -32.32 -16.75 3.59
CA ARG A 455 -33.18 -16.24 2.52
C ARG A 455 -34.47 -15.74 3.15
N ARG A 456 -34.82 -14.47 2.94
CA ARG A 456 -36.04 -13.85 3.45
C ARG A 456 -36.89 -13.34 2.30
N TRP A 457 -38.19 -13.58 2.37
CA TRP A 457 -39.16 -12.97 1.45
C TRP A 457 -39.51 -11.56 1.96
N SER A 458 -39.29 -10.53 1.14
CA SER A 458 -39.61 -9.15 1.51
C SER A 458 -39.82 -8.27 0.28
N GLY A 459 -41.00 -7.65 0.19
CA GLY A 459 -41.37 -6.76 -0.92
C GLY A 459 -41.47 -7.47 -2.27
N GLY A 460 -42.14 -8.62 -2.33
CA GLY A 460 -42.39 -9.37 -3.57
C GLY A 460 -41.17 -10.10 -4.18
N ARG A 461 -40.03 -10.14 -3.48
CA ARG A 461 -38.80 -10.82 -3.95
C ARG A 461 -38.06 -11.52 -2.81
N TRP A 462 -37.37 -12.62 -3.15
CA TRP A 462 -36.41 -13.27 -2.26
C TRP A 462 -35.16 -12.40 -2.11
N ARG A 463 -34.76 -12.10 -0.87
CA ARG A 463 -33.49 -11.43 -0.54
C ARG A 463 -32.62 -12.36 0.30
N TYR A 464 -31.31 -12.29 0.10
CA TYR A 464 -30.33 -12.98 0.94
C TYR A 464 -29.83 -12.02 2.02
N GLU A 465 -30.00 -12.42 3.28
CA GLU A 465 -29.33 -11.81 4.43
C GLU A 465 -28.03 -12.60 4.66
N VAL A 466 -26.90 -11.97 4.36
CA VAL A 466 -25.57 -12.57 4.54
C VAL A 466 -24.95 -11.97 5.78
N ARG A 467 -24.67 -12.81 6.78
CA ARG A 467 -23.83 -12.44 7.92
C ARG A 467 -22.42 -12.96 7.66
N TRP A 468 -21.44 -12.16 8.02
CA TRP A 468 -20.04 -12.45 7.81
C TRP A 468 -19.23 -11.87 8.96
N GLU A 469 -18.00 -12.33 9.12
CA GLU A 469 -17.05 -11.81 10.09
C GLU A 469 -15.65 -11.63 9.52
N TRP A 470 -14.84 -10.77 10.13
CA TRP A 470 -13.43 -10.68 9.79
C TRP A 470 -12.67 -11.85 10.42
N ILE A 471 -11.92 -12.56 9.60
CA ILE A 471 -10.99 -13.61 10.04
C ILE A 471 -9.65 -13.40 9.36
N ARG A 472 -8.55 -13.77 10.03
CA ARG A 472 -7.24 -13.73 9.39
C ARG A 472 -7.17 -14.70 8.22
N ALA A 473 -6.46 -14.30 7.17
CA ALA A 473 -6.24 -15.18 6.02
C ALA A 473 -5.62 -16.53 6.41
N ALA A 474 -4.73 -16.54 7.41
CA ALA A 474 -4.10 -17.75 7.94
C ALA A 474 -5.06 -18.66 8.71
N GLU A 475 -6.21 -18.16 9.16
CA GLU A 475 -7.20 -18.91 9.92
C GLU A 475 -8.36 -19.43 9.07
N LEU A 476 -8.42 -19.06 7.78
CA LEU A 476 -9.39 -19.60 6.82
C LEU A 476 -9.17 -21.09 6.61
N ARG A 477 -10.26 -21.86 6.65
CA ARG A 477 -10.24 -23.30 6.39
C ARG A 477 -10.83 -23.60 5.01
N PRO A 478 -10.34 -24.63 4.28
CA PRO A 478 -10.99 -25.10 3.07
C PRO A 478 -12.48 -25.39 3.33
N GLY A 479 -13.35 -24.80 2.52
CA GLY A 479 -14.81 -24.87 2.70
C GLY A 479 -15.43 -23.60 3.31
N ASP A 480 -14.64 -22.73 3.94
CA ASP A 480 -15.10 -21.42 4.35
C ASP A 480 -15.56 -20.60 3.13
N ARG A 481 -16.69 -19.92 3.29
CA ARG A 481 -17.21 -18.98 2.29
C ARG A 481 -16.66 -17.59 2.61
N VAL A 482 -16.19 -16.86 1.61
CA VAL A 482 -15.71 -15.48 1.76
C VAL A 482 -16.60 -14.52 1.00
N LEU A 483 -16.77 -13.31 1.53
CA LEU A 483 -17.55 -12.26 0.90
C LEU A 483 -16.75 -11.66 -0.26
N LEU A 484 -17.39 -11.50 -1.41
CA LEU A 484 -16.85 -10.78 -2.55
C LEU A 484 -17.41 -9.36 -2.55
N ASN A 485 -16.59 -8.40 -2.99
CA ASN A 485 -17.04 -7.02 -3.19
C ASN A 485 -18.18 -6.97 -4.22
N ASP A 486 -19.24 -6.21 -3.93
CA ASP A 486 -20.35 -5.97 -4.85
C ASP A 486 -20.32 -4.54 -5.40
N HIS A 487 -19.89 -4.39 -6.65
CA HIS A 487 -19.81 -3.09 -7.32
C HIS A 487 -21.03 -2.76 -8.19
N ARG A 488 -22.14 -3.50 -8.12
CA ARG A 488 -23.33 -3.22 -8.96
C ARG A 488 -23.89 -1.81 -8.81
N ALA A 489 -23.75 -1.21 -7.63
CA ALA A 489 -24.20 0.15 -7.34
C ALA A 489 -23.25 1.24 -7.86
N LEU A 490 -22.07 0.88 -8.38
CA LEU A 490 -21.12 1.82 -8.95
C LEU A 490 -21.56 2.24 -10.35
N ALA A 491 -21.75 3.53 -10.59
CA ALA A 491 -22.25 4.05 -11.87
C ALA A 491 -21.29 3.78 -13.05
N GLY A 492 -19.99 3.67 -12.79
CA GLY A 492 -18.92 3.49 -13.77
C GLY A 492 -17.62 4.10 -13.26
N TRP A 493 -16.54 3.98 -14.04
CA TRP A 493 -15.27 4.64 -13.73
C TRP A 493 -14.59 5.15 -15.00
N PRO A 494 -13.86 6.28 -14.91
CA PRO A 494 -13.21 6.87 -16.06
C PRO A 494 -11.98 6.05 -16.48
N GLY A 495 -11.53 6.28 -17.70
CA GLY A 495 -10.30 5.72 -18.26
C GLY A 495 -10.00 6.36 -19.59
N GLU A 496 -8.82 6.09 -20.15
CA GLU A 496 -8.38 6.75 -21.37
C GLU A 496 -9.18 6.28 -22.59
N LEU A 497 -9.38 4.97 -22.70
CA LEU A 497 -10.08 4.36 -23.84
C LEU A 497 -11.55 4.13 -23.51
N GLY A 498 -12.40 4.22 -24.54
CA GLY A 498 -13.84 4.06 -24.46
C GLY A 498 -14.32 2.71 -24.97
N ARG A 499 -15.63 2.65 -25.24
CA ARG A 499 -16.32 1.43 -25.64
C ARG A 499 -15.85 0.88 -26.99
N GLU A 500 -15.62 1.76 -27.96
CA GLU A 500 -15.22 1.40 -29.33
C GLU A 500 -13.84 0.75 -29.37
N GLU A 501 -12.85 1.34 -28.68
CA GLU A 501 -11.54 0.70 -28.57
C GLU A 501 -11.62 -0.63 -27.81
N GLY A 502 -12.51 -0.71 -26.81
CA GLY A 502 -12.84 -1.95 -26.13
C GLY A 502 -13.33 -3.03 -27.10
N LEU A 503 -14.32 -2.71 -27.94
CA LEU A 503 -14.88 -3.63 -28.94
C LEU A 503 -13.80 -4.16 -29.90
N LEU A 504 -12.98 -3.26 -30.45
CA LEU A 504 -11.91 -3.64 -31.40
C LEU A 504 -10.87 -4.56 -30.76
N VAL A 505 -10.43 -4.24 -29.54
CA VAL A 505 -9.45 -5.04 -28.81
C VAL A 505 -10.06 -6.35 -28.33
N GLY A 506 -11.34 -6.36 -27.99
CA GLY A 506 -12.09 -7.56 -27.61
C GLY A 506 -12.24 -8.54 -28.77
N ALA A 507 -12.61 -8.04 -29.96
CA ALA A 507 -12.67 -8.84 -31.18
C ALA A 507 -11.29 -9.36 -31.61
N LEU A 508 -10.24 -8.55 -31.42
CA LEU A 508 -8.86 -8.98 -31.64
C LEU A 508 -8.44 -10.12 -30.70
N ALA A 509 -8.87 -10.09 -29.43
CA ALA A 509 -8.62 -11.14 -28.44
C ALA A 509 -9.53 -12.38 -28.61
N GLY A 510 -10.69 -12.19 -29.22
CA GLY A 510 -11.59 -13.24 -29.68
C GLY A 510 -11.01 -13.91 -30.92
N ASP A 511 -11.55 -13.64 -32.10
CA ASP A 511 -11.16 -14.33 -33.34
C ASP A 511 -9.88 -13.81 -34.02
N GLY A 512 -9.33 -12.69 -33.54
CA GLY A 512 -8.16 -12.06 -34.15
C GLY A 512 -6.78 -12.61 -33.74
N TRP A 513 -5.73 -12.01 -34.31
CA TRP A 513 -4.33 -12.30 -33.99
C TRP A 513 -3.40 -11.13 -34.32
N ILE A 514 -2.18 -11.17 -33.78
CA ILE A 514 -1.10 -10.23 -34.11
C ILE A 514 0.06 -11.01 -34.72
N THR A 515 0.43 -10.66 -35.95
CA THR A 515 1.59 -11.25 -36.65
C THR A 515 2.81 -10.34 -36.56
N SER A 516 3.99 -10.95 -36.55
CA SER A 516 5.25 -10.24 -36.81
C SER A 516 5.56 -10.30 -38.30
N GLU A 517 5.77 -9.15 -38.91
CA GLU A 517 6.37 -9.04 -40.23
C GLU A 517 7.87 -8.91 -40.00
N GLY A 518 8.69 -9.75 -40.61
CA GLY A 518 10.12 -10.00 -40.29
C GLY A 518 11.09 -8.81 -40.26
N THR A 519 10.58 -7.57 -40.36
CA THR A 519 11.25 -6.28 -40.15
C THR A 519 11.04 -5.70 -38.74
N GLY A 520 10.53 -6.48 -37.79
CA GLY A 520 10.20 -6.00 -36.43
C GLY A 520 8.87 -5.24 -36.36
N ARG A 521 8.10 -5.19 -37.45
CA ARG A 521 6.75 -4.61 -37.48
C ARG A 521 5.71 -5.63 -37.05
N ALA A 522 4.70 -5.17 -36.33
CA ALA A 522 3.54 -5.98 -35.98
C ALA A 522 2.36 -5.62 -36.88
N ARG A 523 1.41 -6.55 -37.02
CA ARG A 523 0.12 -6.28 -37.66
C ARG A 523 -0.99 -7.01 -36.90
N ALA A 524 -1.95 -6.25 -36.39
CA ALA A 524 -3.17 -6.78 -35.81
C ALA A 524 -4.21 -7.06 -36.91
N VAL A 525 -4.85 -8.22 -36.82
CA VAL A 525 -5.90 -8.66 -37.75
C VAL A 525 -7.11 -9.08 -36.92
N ILE A 526 -8.25 -8.44 -37.14
CA ILE A 526 -9.54 -8.91 -36.62
C ILE A 526 -10.16 -9.79 -37.71
N ALA A 527 -10.74 -10.92 -37.31
CA ALA A 527 -11.35 -11.88 -38.22
C ALA A 527 -12.82 -12.11 -37.85
N ALA A 528 -13.65 -12.35 -38.87
CA ALA A 528 -15.04 -12.79 -38.74
C ALA A 528 -15.29 -13.96 -39.70
N TRP A 529 -16.10 -14.93 -39.28
CA TRP A 529 -16.30 -16.21 -39.99
C TRP A 529 -17.62 -16.29 -40.77
N ALA A 530 -18.50 -15.32 -40.58
CA ALA A 530 -19.80 -15.21 -41.22
C ALA A 530 -20.13 -13.73 -41.43
N ALA A 531 -20.89 -13.40 -42.47
CA ALA A 531 -21.31 -12.03 -42.80
C ALA A 531 -22.84 -11.91 -42.94
N ASP A 532 -23.57 -12.87 -42.38
CA ASP A 532 -25.02 -12.98 -42.37
C ASP A 532 -25.58 -13.05 -40.94
N GLY A 533 -26.87 -12.74 -40.79
CA GLY A 533 -27.55 -12.74 -39.49
C GLY A 533 -26.86 -11.83 -38.46
N GLY A 534 -26.76 -12.30 -37.21
CA GLY A 534 -26.15 -11.53 -36.13
C GLY A 534 -24.66 -11.24 -36.30
N ALA A 535 -23.94 -12.00 -37.15
CA ALA A 535 -22.52 -11.73 -37.42
C ALA A 535 -22.32 -10.46 -38.26
N ALA A 536 -23.25 -10.16 -39.17
CA ALA A 536 -23.22 -8.94 -39.97
C ALA A 536 -23.32 -7.67 -39.10
N GLU A 537 -24.19 -7.69 -38.09
CA GLU A 537 -24.37 -6.56 -37.16
C GLU A 537 -23.10 -6.32 -36.33
N VAL A 538 -22.46 -7.38 -35.83
CA VAL A 538 -21.19 -7.28 -35.10
C VAL A 538 -20.08 -6.75 -36.01
N MET A 539 -20.01 -7.20 -37.27
CA MET A 539 -19.04 -6.71 -38.25
C MET A 539 -19.22 -5.23 -38.55
N LEU A 540 -20.46 -4.76 -38.71
CA LEU A 540 -20.79 -3.35 -38.93
C LEU A 540 -20.38 -2.49 -37.73
N GLU A 541 -20.70 -2.91 -36.50
CA GLU A 541 -20.33 -2.18 -35.28
C GLU A 541 -18.80 -2.09 -35.10
N LEU A 542 -18.07 -3.16 -35.44
CA LEU A 542 -16.61 -3.17 -35.42
C LEU A 542 -15.99 -2.30 -36.51
N GLU A 543 -16.57 -2.27 -37.71
CA GLU A 543 -16.11 -1.41 -38.80
C GLU A 543 -16.36 0.07 -38.49
N GLU A 544 -17.53 0.40 -37.95
CA GLU A 544 -17.87 1.75 -37.50
C GLU A 544 -16.88 2.23 -36.42
N ALA A 545 -16.65 1.42 -35.39
CA ALA A 545 -15.65 1.71 -34.35
C ALA A 545 -14.24 1.90 -34.92
N ALA A 546 -13.83 1.09 -35.90
CA ALA A 546 -12.53 1.22 -36.55
C ALA A 546 -12.43 2.48 -37.43
N SER A 547 -13.53 2.91 -38.05
CA SER A 547 -13.59 4.12 -38.88
C SER A 547 -13.32 5.41 -38.09
N HIS A 548 -13.60 5.42 -36.78
CA HIS A 548 -13.28 6.57 -35.92
C HIS A 548 -11.79 6.69 -35.58
N LEU A 549 -10.99 5.64 -35.82
CA LEU A 549 -9.55 5.68 -35.63
C LEU A 549 -8.83 6.27 -36.87
N PRO A 550 -7.59 6.77 -36.74
CA PRO A 550 -6.81 7.25 -37.88
C PRO A 550 -6.66 6.18 -38.98
N HIS A 551 -7.20 6.45 -40.16
CA HIS A 551 -7.15 5.58 -41.32
C HIS A 551 -6.87 6.37 -42.60
N ARG A 552 -6.38 5.68 -43.64
CA ARG A 552 -6.18 6.28 -44.97
C ARG A 552 -7.53 6.38 -45.69
N ARG A 553 -7.68 7.34 -46.59
CA ARG A 553 -8.92 7.53 -47.37
C ARG A 553 -9.33 6.30 -48.20
N ASP A 554 -8.38 5.46 -48.57
CA ASP A 554 -8.57 4.23 -49.35
C ASP A 554 -8.77 2.98 -48.47
N TRP A 555 -8.95 3.13 -47.16
CA TRP A 555 -9.22 2.00 -46.28
C TRP A 555 -10.62 1.44 -46.53
N ALA A 556 -10.69 0.16 -46.89
CA ALA A 556 -11.92 -0.50 -47.36
C ALA A 556 -12.59 -1.41 -46.31
N GLY A 557 -12.29 -1.23 -45.01
CA GLY A 557 -12.91 -2.01 -43.94
C GLY A 557 -12.59 -3.52 -44.00
N TRP A 558 -13.63 -4.34 -44.07
CA TRP A 558 -13.54 -5.80 -44.16
C TRP A 558 -13.13 -6.28 -45.56
N VAL A 559 -12.15 -7.18 -45.62
CA VAL A 559 -11.67 -7.76 -46.89
C VAL A 559 -11.82 -9.29 -46.87
N GLY A 560 -12.45 -9.86 -47.89
CA GLY A 560 -12.66 -11.30 -48.02
C GLY A 560 -13.97 -11.67 -48.71
N PRO A 561 -14.40 -12.94 -48.61
CA PRO A 561 -13.84 -13.97 -47.73
C PRO A 561 -12.52 -14.58 -48.25
N HIS A 562 -11.56 -14.83 -47.35
CA HIS A 562 -10.34 -15.60 -47.60
C HIS A 562 -10.36 -16.86 -46.73
N GLY A 563 -10.47 -18.04 -47.33
CA GLY A 563 -10.57 -19.30 -46.59
C GLY A 563 -11.77 -19.33 -45.62
N GLY A 564 -12.89 -18.71 -46.02
CA GLY A 564 -14.12 -18.61 -45.21
C GLY A 564 -14.10 -17.52 -44.13
N ARG A 565 -13.17 -16.57 -44.18
CA ARG A 565 -13.07 -15.47 -43.19
C ARG A 565 -13.01 -14.10 -43.84
N TYR A 566 -13.70 -13.13 -43.24
CA TYR A 566 -13.53 -11.72 -43.50
C TYR A 566 -12.48 -11.15 -42.55
N LEU A 567 -11.56 -10.34 -43.06
CA LEU A 567 -10.42 -9.83 -42.31
C LEU A 567 -10.43 -8.30 -42.32
N MET A 568 -10.35 -7.69 -41.13
CA MET A 568 -10.18 -6.24 -40.99
C MET A 568 -8.79 -5.93 -40.47
N ARG A 569 -8.11 -4.99 -41.15
CA ARG A 569 -6.74 -4.58 -40.87
C ARG A 569 -6.65 -3.06 -40.83
N LEU A 570 -6.16 -2.52 -39.73
CA LEU A 570 -5.92 -1.09 -39.57
C LEU A 570 -4.66 -0.86 -38.73
N SER A 571 -3.79 0.05 -39.16
CA SER A 571 -2.55 0.37 -38.43
C SER A 571 -2.85 0.93 -37.05
N ALA A 572 -3.88 1.78 -36.92
CA ALA A 572 -4.30 2.32 -35.63
C ALA A 572 -4.75 1.23 -34.65
N VAL A 573 -5.42 0.16 -35.11
CA VAL A 573 -5.76 -1.01 -34.26
C VAL A 573 -4.49 -1.75 -33.81
N THR A 574 -3.49 -1.83 -34.69
CA THR A 574 -2.20 -2.42 -34.33
C THR A 574 -1.49 -1.59 -33.27
N GLU A 575 -1.41 -0.27 -33.46
CA GLU A 575 -0.82 0.66 -32.49
C GLU A 575 -1.55 0.60 -31.14
N LEU A 576 -2.89 0.58 -31.16
CA LEU A 576 -3.73 0.41 -29.98
C LEU A 576 -3.42 -0.90 -29.24
N ALA A 577 -3.35 -2.02 -29.96
CA ALA A 577 -3.05 -3.33 -29.37
C ALA A 577 -1.67 -3.36 -28.71
N LEU A 578 -0.64 -2.87 -29.41
CA LEU A 578 0.72 -2.78 -28.89
C LEU A 578 0.81 -1.86 -27.67
N ARG A 579 0.09 -0.73 -27.70
CA ARG A 579 0.02 0.23 -26.60
C ARG A 579 -0.60 -0.38 -25.35
N LEU A 580 -1.59 -1.26 -25.51
CA LEU A 580 -2.18 -2.04 -24.43
C LEU A 580 -1.31 -3.24 -24.03
N GLY A 581 -0.11 -3.39 -24.59
CA GLY A 581 0.85 -4.44 -24.23
C GLY A 581 0.57 -5.80 -24.86
N LEU A 582 -0.36 -5.89 -25.83
CA LEU A 582 -0.53 -7.08 -26.66
C LEU A 582 0.68 -7.22 -27.59
N ARG A 583 1.04 -8.46 -27.95
CA ARG A 583 2.27 -8.75 -28.69
C ARG A 583 2.04 -9.70 -29.85
N PRO A 584 2.88 -9.65 -30.90
CA PRO A 584 2.91 -10.69 -31.93
C PRO A 584 3.18 -12.07 -31.34
N GLY A 585 2.63 -13.10 -31.98
CA GLY A 585 2.87 -14.50 -31.63
C GLY A 585 1.64 -15.22 -31.09
N ARG A 586 1.77 -16.54 -30.91
CA ARG A 586 0.64 -17.40 -30.52
C ARG A 586 0.11 -16.98 -29.15
N GLY A 587 -1.17 -16.59 -29.11
CA GLY A 587 -1.84 -16.13 -27.89
C GLY A 587 -1.48 -14.72 -27.45
N GLY A 588 -0.62 -13.99 -28.16
CA GLY A 588 -0.19 -12.64 -27.77
C GLY A 588 -1.28 -11.56 -27.88
N ALA A 589 -2.35 -11.83 -28.64
CA ALA A 589 -3.59 -11.05 -28.66
C ALA A 589 -4.57 -11.44 -27.53
N ARG A 590 -4.36 -12.61 -26.90
CA ARG A 590 -5.26 -13.22 -25.91
C ARG A 590 -4.67 -13.12 -24.50
N VAL A 591 -4.20 -11.94 -24.13
CA VAL A 591 -3.67 -11.63 -22.80
C VAL A 591 -4.38 -10.39 -22.26
N VAL A 592 -4.75 -10.43 -20.98
CA VAL A 592 -5.24 -9.25 -20.27
C VAL A 592 -4.07 -8.64 -19.50
N THR A 593 -3.59 -7.50 -19.96
CA THR A 593 -2.45 -6.77 -19.37
C THR A 593 -2.92 -5.79 -18.28
N PRO A 594 -2.01 -5.31 -17.41
CA PRO A 594 -2.32 -4.22 -16.48
C PRO A 594 -2.83 -2.95 -17.20
N GLU A 595 -2.27 -2.62 -18.36
CA GLU A 595 -2.68 -1.47 -19.18
C GLU A 595 -4.12 -1.60 -19.67
N LEU A 596 -4.54 -2.81 -20.05
CA LEU A 596 -5.92 -3.12 -20.41
C LEU A 596 -6.85 -3.04 -19.19
N GLU A 597 -6.43 -3.61 -18.05
CA GLU A 597 -7.23 -3.56 -16.83
C GLU A 597 -7.41 -2.12 -16.30
N ARG A 598 -6.51 -1.17 -16.55
CA ARG A 598 -6.68 0.22 -16.06
C ARG A 598 -7.72 1.06 -16.83
N GLN A 599 -8.26 0.55 -17.93
CA GLN A 599 -9.17 1.31 -18.79
C GLN A 599 -10.56 1.52 -18.17
N SER A 600 -11.38 2.34 -18.84
CA SER A 600 -12.68 2.76 -18.35
C SER A 600 -13.67 1.60 -18.22
N SER A 601 -14.76 1.82 -17.46
CA SER A 601 -15.87 0.87 -17.42
C SER A 601 -16.50 0.66 -18.81
N GLU A 602 -16.47 1.68 -19.69
CA GLU A 602 -16.98 1.56 -21.06
C GLU A 602 -16.07 0.71 -21.94
N PHE A 603 -14.76 0.85 -21.81
CA PHE A 603 -13.80 -0.05 -22.45
C PHE A 603 -14.03 -1.50 -22.01
N TYR A 604 -14.23 -1.73 -20.71
CA TYR A 604 -14.55 -3.07 -20.19
C TYR A 604 -15.81 -3.64 -20.83
N ARG A 605 -16.88 -2.84 -20.93
CA ARG A 605 -18.14 -3.25 -21.56
C ARG A 605 -17.94 -3.63 -23.03
N GLY A 606 -17.20 -2.81 -23.80
CA GLY A 606 -16.89 -3.11 -25.20
C GLY A 606 -16.02 -4.36 -25.35
N TYR A 607 -14.94 -4.45 -24.58
CA TYR A 607 -14.01 -5.58 -24.60
C TYR A 607 -14.67 -6.90 -24.27
N ILE A 608 -15.42 -6.95 -23.17
CA ILE A 608 -16.12 -8.16 -22.73
C ILE A 608 -17.23 -8.51 -23.72
N ARG A 609 -18.00 -7.54 -24.22
CA ARG A 609 -19.03 -7.78 -25.22
C ARG A 609 -18.45 -8.44 -26.47
N ALA A 610 -17.48 -7.82 -27.12
CA ALA A 610 -16.89 -8.35 -28.35
C ALA A 610 -16.25 -9.73 -28.14
N LEU A 611 -15.62 -9.96 -26.99
CA LEU A 611 -15.06 -11.27 -26.65
C LEU A 611 -16.14 -12.37 -26.55
N PHE A 612 -17.31 -12.05 -25.96
CA PHE A 612 -18.44 -12.98 -25.88
C PHE A 612 -19.18 -13.11 -27.22
N ASP A 613 -19.18 -12.08 -28.06
CA ASP A 613 -19.73 -12.16 -29.42
C ASP A 613 -18.89 -13.10 -30.30
N CYS A 614 -17.56 -13.15 -30.11
CA CYS A 614 -16.66 -14.05 -30.84
C CYS A 614 -16.68 -15.48 -30.28
N ASP A 615 -16.36 -15.64 -29.00
CA ASP A 615 -16.04 -16.94 -28.38
C ASP A 615 -17.10 -17.42 -27.38
N GLY A 616 -18.15 -16.62 -27.15
CA GLY A 616 -19.19 -16.89 -26.18
C GLY A 616 -20.26 -17.86 -26.68
N SER A 617 -20.96 -18.49 -25.75
CA SER A 617 -22.09 -19.36 -26.03
C SER A 617 -23.18 -19.22 -24.99
N VAL A 618 -24.42 -19.28 -25.43
CA VAL A 618 -25.59 -19.42 -24.56
C VAL A 618 -25.86 -20.91 -24.38
N GLN A 619 -25.82 -21.40 -23.14
CA GLN A 619 -26.09 -22.80 -22.84
C GLN A 619 -27.18 -22.94 -21.78
N GLY A 620 -28.08 -23.90 -22.00
CA GLY A 620 -29.17 -24.23 -21.09
C GLY A 620 -30.54 -24.10 -21.72
N SER A 621 -31.58 -24.09 -20.89
CA SER A 621 -32.96 -23.88 -21.31
C SER A 621 -33.70 -23.14 -20.20
N HIS A 622 -34.86 -22.55 -20.50
CA HIS A 622 -35.70 -21.88 -19.50
C HIS A 622 -36.05 -22.79 -18.30
N ARG A 623 -36.06 -24.10 -18.50
CA ARG A 623 -36.35 -25.10 -17.46
C ARG A 623 -35.15 -25.41 -16.55
N LYS A 624 -33.91 -25.39 -17.08
CA LYS A 624 -32.67 -25.72 -16.34
C LYS A 624 -31.85 -24.48 -15.94
N GLY A 625 -32.26 -23.29 -16.39
CA GLY A 625 -31.50 -22.05 -16.30
C GLY A 625 -30.63 -21.83 -17.55
N VAL A 626 -30.52 -20.57 -17.96
CA VAL A 626 -29.69 -20.12 -19.09
C VAL A 626 -28.38 -19.57 -18.54
N SER A 627 -27.25 -19.95 -19.16
CA SER A 627 -25.92 -19.48 -18.77
C SER A 627 -25.15 -18.96 -19.98
N LEU A 628 -24.48 -17.82 -19.82
CA LEU A 628 -23.48 -17.33 -20.76
C LEU A 628 -22.13 -17.95 -20.43
N ARG A 629 -21.44 -18.51 -21.42
CA ARG A 629 -20.19 -19.25 -21.24
C ARG A 629 -19.17 -18.86 -22.27
N LEU A 630 -17.96 -18.57 -21.81
CA LEU A 630 -16.76 -18.40 -22.62
C LEU A 630 -15.82 -19.57 -22.36
N ALA A 631 -15.29 -20.19 -23.41
CA ALA A 631 -14.31 -21.28 -23.29
C ALA A 631 -12.93 -20.79 -23.73
N GLN A 632 -11.92 -20.95 -22.88
CA GLN A 632 -10.54 -20.56 -23.17
C GLN A 632 -9.55 -21.57 -22.58
N SER A 633 -8.43 -21.77 -23.28
CA SER A 633 -7.35 -22.65 -22.83
C SER A 633 -6.41 -21.99 -21.82
N ASP A 634 -6.35 -20.66 -21.79
CA ASP A 634 -5.54 -19.90 -20.84
C ASP A 634 -6.34 -19.57 -19.57
N LEU A 635 -5.93 -20.19 -18.45
CA LEU A 635 -6.53 -19.97 -17.15
C LEU A 635 -6.27 -18.54 -16.62
N ASN A 636 -5.12 -17.95 -16.92
CA ASN A 636 -4.78 -16.60 -16.45
C ASN A 636 -5.64 -15.56 -17.14
N PHE A 637 -5.90 -15.74 -18.44
CA PHE A 637 -6.87 -14.94 -19.19
C PHE A 637 -8.26 -15.01 -18.56
N LEU A 638 -8.76 -16.22 -18.26
CA LEU A 638 -10.07 -16.40 -17.60
C LEU A 638 -10.13 -15.76 -16.21
N LYS A 639 -9.04 -15.86 -15.42
CA LYS A 639 -8.96 -15.21 -14.10
C LYS A 639 -9.00 -13.68 -14.21
N ALA A 640 -8.31 -13.12 -15.19
CA ALA A 640 -8.34 -11.68 -15.45
C ALA A 640 -9.74 -11.23 -15.87
N LEU A 641 -10.37 -11.96 -16.81
CA LEU A 641 -11.75 -11.70 -17.22
C LEU A 641 -12.74 -11.83 -16.05
N GLN A 642 -12.58 -12.83 -15.17
CA GLN A 642 -13.40 -13.00 -13.97
C GLN A 642 -13.26 -11.80 -13.02
N ARG A 643 -12.04 -11.24 -12.85
CA ARG A 643 -11.85 -9.99 -12.09
C ARG A 643 -12.53 -8.80 -12.78
N MET A 644 -12.41 -8.68 -14.09
CA MET A 644 -13.03 -7.58 -14.85
C MET A 644 -14.55 -7.59 -14.73
N LEU A 645 -15.18 -8.77 -14.85
CA LEU A 645 -16.61 -8.96 -14.63
C LEU A 645 -17.02 -8.59 -13.20
N LEU A 646 -16.25 -9.00 -12.18
CA LEU A 646 -16.56 -8.68 -10.78
C LEU A 646 -16.56 -7.18 -10.52
N ARG A 647 -15.67 -6.40 -11.15
CA ARG A 647 -15.63 -4.94 -11.04
C ARG A 647 -16.88 -4.27 -11.62
N LEU A 648 -17.51 -4.89 -12.62
CA LEU A 648 -18.83 -4.48 -13.15
C LEU A 648 -20.01 -5.01 -12.31
N GLY A 649 -19.75 -5.70 -11.20
CA GLY A 649 -20.79 -6.32 -10.37
C GLY A 649 -21.34 -7.65 -10.91
N ILE A 650 -20.68 -8.23 -11.91
CA ILE A 650 -21.06 -9.50 -12.55
C ILE A 650 -20.23 -10.63 -11.93
N PHE A 651 -20.89 -11.48 -11.15
CA PHE A 651 -20.26 -12.65 -10.54
C PHE A 651 -20.19 -13.78 -11.56
N SER A 652 -19.04 -14.43 -11.66
CA SER A 652 -18.80 -15.51 -12.62
C SER A 652 -18.03 -16.66 -11.98
N ARG A 653 -18.07 -17.82 -12.63
CA ARG A 653 -17.42 -19.04 -12.15
C ARG A 653 -16.52 -19.63 -13.23
N ILE A 654 -15.28 -19.92 -12.86
CA ILE A 654 -14.35 -20.69 -13.68
C ILE A 654 -14.46 -22.15 -13.29
N TYR A 655 -14.62 -23.03 -14.27
CA TYR A 655 -14.57 -24.48 -14.09
C TYR A 655 -13.71 -25.10 -15.17
N ARG A 656 -12.91 -26.11 -14.80
CA ARG A 656 -12.17 -26.90 -15.78
C ARG A 656 -13.13 -27.81 -16.53
N ARG A 657 -13.03 -27.84 -17.86
CA ARG A 657 -13.69 -28.87 -18.66
C ARG A 657 -13.14 -30.25 -18.25
N ARG A 658 -14.01 -31.26 -18.31
CA ARG A 658 -13.62 -32.66 -18.04
C ARG A 658 -12.52 -33.07 -19.01
N GLU A 659 -11.59 -33.88 -18.53
CA GLU A 659 -10.58 -34.48 -19.40
C GLU A 659 -11.24 -35.36 -20.47
N ARG A 660 -10.61 -35.42 -21.64
CA ARG A 660 -11.07 -36.23 -22.77
C ARG A 660 -11.08 -37.70 -22.34
N GLY A 661 -12.25 -38.33 -22.33
CA GLY A 661 -12.41 -39.74 -21.98
C GLY A 661 -13.49 -40.40 -22.83
N ARG A 662 -13.38 -41.72 -23.02
CA ARG A 662 -14.42 -42.53 -23.65
C ARG A 662 -15.52 -42.82 -22.62
N ARG A 663 -16.77 -42.66 -22.99
CA ARG A 663 -17.94 -43.07 -22.19
C ARG A 663 -18.88 -43.87 -23.09
N PHE A 664 -19.56 -44.84 -22.50
CA PHE A 664 -20.69 -45.48 -23.14
C PHE A 664 -21.75 -44.42 -23.46
N LEU A 665 -22.34 -44.51 -24.65
CA LEU A 665 -23.50 -43.71 -25.01
C LEU A 665 -24.63 -44.00 -24.00
N PRO A 666 -25.49 -43.01 -23.69
CA PRO A 666 -26.65 -43.25 -22.85
C PRO A 666 -27.47 -44.43 -23.40
N ASP A 667 -27.95 -45.31 -22.53
CA ASP A 667 -28.73 -46.51 -22.86
C ASP A 667 -30.15 -46.22 -23.40
N GLY A 668 -30.44 -44.95 -23.69
CA GLY A 668 -31.75 -44.48 -24.17
C GLY A 668 -32.85 -44.51 -23.12
N ARG A 669 -32.60 -44.92 -21.87
CA ARG A 669 -33.62 -45.04 -20.82
C ARG A 669 -33.72 -43.86 -19.86
N GLY A 670 -32.79 -42.91 -19.97
CA GLY A 670 -32.93 -41.57 -19.38
C GLY A 670 -33.23 -41.53 -17.89
N GLU A 671 -32.21 -41.76 -17.06
CA GLU A 671 -32.10 -41.13 -15.73
C GLU A 671 -30.93 -40.13 -15.69
#